data_AF-A0A1B3LYX4-F1
#
_entry.id   AF-A0A1B3LYX4-F1
#
_cell.length_a   1.000
_cell.length_b   1.000
_cell.length_c   1.000
_cell.angle_alpha   90.00
_cell.angle_beta   90.00
_cell.angle_gamma   90.00
#
_symmetry.space_group_name_H-M   'P 1'
#
loop_
_entity.id
_entity.type
_entity.pdbx_description
1 polymer ?
#
loop_
_entity_poly.entity_id
_entity_poly.type
_entity_poly.pdbx_seq_one_letter_code
_entity_poly.pdbx_strand_id
1 'polypeptide(L)'
;MLTWLELMEDASGAELQARWPDWTFLSPPDFTPQRTTERNREMMEFLTLAYKDRPAETTAKGEAFLGLKSLLPFVPDEHLSFALNAYLAHHRAETRSDRIAIVNSQIDQEITLLGSLAAPHATALKAWRQLACLLPPQYLRQCTRGPLLQLRQSLYEQHPKEAPFKTWASSFDRLGNALVSQKVPAADSVLEEVRRVVLTRPVVALPDTWRHIDQLIKTHRLGIVQAVVEERRRLPASLPWVNLHDVVAQGIKDAAMDSMTPLTQVANTAVDWLAEIEQLNVDETLRRAVQTVDAGQSLGEPKTTESRQALTRMREIDAQNDHRMAALQAAWLQDARPADMVVALVERTADQATADAVSSWSVDRLLAWIEGPLAQPANRAVALDRRRVAQAARRSRAVPAGPAQPPSQAAEEAPEDPETLAEVDHLIQNGLAATAEFFLGDCRDLVTAAKRLQIPDKTVRPCQALLADLKALATDPTTPSETAARDLLARAESALDALRVSVGHARTLDSRLQRFQDALLTALKRNPIVLGKRHGGEIAFPLQPVEWGDVVQRLHGKRLAPSHTLWQDSTTRLSLREDQALALYVTASSESKYLFDVSVHLWRRRAGCTTPPALSTEPLAAMNTADWFDTYIPCLVLHVPQAR
;
A
#
# COMPACT_ATOMS: atom_id res chain seq x y z
N MET A 1 13.64 17.34 -18.41
CA MET A 1 14.39 17.59 -17.15
C MET A 1 15.80 17.22 -17.48
N LEU A 2 16.74 18.16 -17.36
CA LEU A 2 18.09 17.95 -17.87
C LEU A 2 18.92 17.21 -16.81
N THR A 3 19.39 16.04 -17.19
CA THR A 3 20.30 15.11 -16.49
C THR A 3 21.11 14.43 -17.59
N TRP A 4 22.38 14.13 -17.35
CA TRP A 4 23.17 13.42 -18.35
C TRP A 4 23.12 11.92 -18.10
N LEU A 5 23.29 11.17 -19.19
CA LEU A 5 23.24 9.72 -19.17
C LEU A 5 24.66 9.16 -19.17
N GLU A 6 24.90 8.19 -18.30
CA GLU A 6 26.11 7.39 -18.29
C GLU A 6 25.74 5.92 -18.43
N LEU A 7 26.52 5.18 -19.21
CA LEU A 7 26.39 3.74 -19.31
C LEU A 7 27.39 3.10 -18.33
N MET A 8 26.87 2.42 -17.32
CA MET A 8 27.68 1.63 -16.39
C MET A 8 27.72 0.21 -16.91
N GLU A 9 28.92 -0.26 -17.26
CA GLU A 9 29.13 -1.66 -17.63
C GLU A 9 29.81 -2.37 -16.47
N ASP A 10 29.10 -3.30 -15.84
CA ASP A 10 29.65 -4.16 -14.80
C ASP A 10 29.47 -5.65 -15.17
N ALA A 11 29.84 -6.55 -14.25
CA ALA A 11 29.72 -7.99 -14.46
C ALA A 11 28.25 -8.46 -14.63
N SER A 12 27.26 -7.64 -14.26
CA SER A 12 25.83 -7.87 -14.46
C SER A 12 25.30 -7.26 -15.77
N GLY A 13 26.14 -6.57 -16.54
CA GLY A 13 25.80 -6.04 -17.86
C GLY A 13 25.81 -4.52 -17.90
N ALA A 14 25.19 -3.97 -18.94
CA ALA A 14 25.14 -2.54 -19.16
C ALA A 14 23.86 -1.94 -18.54
N GLU A 15 24.01 -1.02 -17.60
CA GLU A 15 22.91 -0.27 -17.00
C GLU A 15 23.03 1.22 -17.35
N LEU A 16 21.94 1.81 -17.82
CA LEU A 16 21.89 3.26 -18.07
C LEU A 16 21.54 3.99 -16.78
N GLN A 17 22.39 4.93 -16.37
CA GLN A 17 22.18 5.75 -15.19
C GLN A 17 21.98 7.22 -15.59
N ALA A 18 21.00 7.87 -14.96
CA ALA A 18 20.84 9.32 -15.06
C ALA A 18 21.60 10.00 -13.91
N ARG A 19 22.51 10.91 -14.25
CA ARG A 19 23.30 11.67 -13.28
C ARG A 19 22.99 13.16 -13.33
N TRP A 20 23.09 13.77 -12.16
CA TRP A 20 23.04 15.21 -11.96
C TRP A 20 24.27 15.64 -11.15
N PRO A 21 24.70 16.91 -11.24
CA PRO A 21 25.85 17.34 -10.47
C PRO A 21 25.50 17.40 -8.99
N ASP A 22 26.45 17.03 -8.13
CA ASP A 22 26.27 17.19 -6.69
C ASP A 22 26.36 18.69 -6.33
N TRP A 23 25.22 19.38 -6.34
CA TRP A 23 25.13 20.81 -6.00
C TRP A 23 24.99 21.09 -4.50
N THR A 24 25.35 20.16 -3.62
CA THR A 24 25.17 20.30 -2.16
C THR A 24 26.09 21.33 -1.50
N PHE A 25 26.83 22.14 -2.28
CA PHE A 25 27.68 23.21 -1.77
C PHE A 25 26.84 24.34 -1.16
N LEU A 26 27.01 24.56 0.15
CA LEU A 26 26.41 25.70 0.86
C LEU A 26 27.17 27.01 0.64
N SER A 27 28.39 26.93 0.12
CA SER A 27 29.26 28.08 -0.15
C SER A 27 29.49 28.22 -1.65
N PRO A 28 29.40 29.45 -2.20
CA PRO A 28 29.76 29.69 -3.60
C PRO A 28 31.25 29.37 -3.82
N PRO A 29 31.64 28.94 -5.03
CA PRO A 29 33.04 28.87 -5.41
C PRO A 29 33.70 30.26 -5.31
N ASP A 30 34.96 30.30 -4.94
CA ASP A 30 35.74 31.55 -4.87
C ASP A 30 36.22 31.93 -6.27
N PHE A 31 35.50 32.84 -6.92
CA PHE A 31 35.83 33.31 -8.27
C PHE A 31 36.54 34.66 -8.24
N THR A 32 37.60 34.78 -9.02
CA THR A 32 38.24 36.08 -9.24
C THR A 32 37.26 37.05 -9.97
N PRO A 33 37.42 38.37 -9.80
CA PRO A 33 36.62 39.35 -10.55
C PRO A 33 36.72 39.17 -12.07
N GLN A 34 37.89 38.74 -12.56
CA GLN A 34 38.13 38.42 -13.96
C GLN A 34 37.28 37.24 -14.41
N ARG A 35 37.31 36.12 -13.68
CA ARG A 35 36.50 34.93 -14.00
C ARG A 35 35.00 35.22 -13.95
N THR A 36 34.56 36.03 -13.00
CA THR A 36 33.16 36.49 -12.93
C THR A 36 32.75 37.27 -14.18
N THR A 37 33.64 38.11 -14.71
CA THR A 37 33.41 38.88 -15.94
C THR A 37 33.31 37.96 -17.16
N GLU A 38 34.22 37.00 -17.28
CA GLU A 38 34.21 35.99 -18.35
C GLU A 38 32.92 35.17 -18.35
N ARG A 39 32.51 34.66 -17.19
CA ARG A 39 31.26 33.87 -17.06
C ARG A 39 30.02 34.66 -17.46
N ASN A 40 29.98 35.96 -17.13
CA ASN A 40 28.91 36.84 -17.59
C ASN A 40 28.91 37.02 -19.12
N ARG A 41 30.09 37.09 -19.75
CA ARG A 41 30.23 37.14 -21.20
C ARG A 41 29.76 35.82 -21.85
N GLU A 42 30.21 34.68 -21.34
CA GLU A 42 29.80 33.35 -21.81
C GLU A 42 28.27 33.17 -21.74
N MET A 43 27.64 33.59 -20.64
CA MET A 43 26.18 33.59 -20.49
C MET A 43 25.48 34.48 -21.54
N MET A 44 26.01 35.67 -21.82
CA MET A 44 25.43 36.58 -22.80
C MET A 44 25.55 36.05 -24.23
N GLU A 45 26.68 35.44 -24.58
CA GLU A 45 26.89 34.74 -25.84
C GLU A 45 25.89 33.59 -25.98
N PHE A 46 25.74 32.76 -24.93
CA PHE A 46 24.78 31.66 -24.88
C PHE A 46 23.33 32.14 -25.08
N LEU A 47 22.88 33.15 -24.34
CA LEU A 47 21.52 33.70 -24.48
C LEU A 47 21.29 34.33 -25.85
N THR A 48 22.31 34.95 -26.44
CA THR A 48 22.21 35.55 -27.77
C THR A 48 22.01 34.46 -28.84
N LEU A 49 22.75 33.36 -28.74
CA LEU A 49 22.57 32.21 -29.61
C LEU A 49 21.19 31.56 -29.41
N ALA A 50 20.79 31.33 -28.16
CA ALA A 50 19.55 30.64 -27.81
C ALA A 50 18.26 31.36 -28.25
N TYR A 51 18.32 32.69 -28.40
CA TYR A 51 17.20 33.54 -28.82
C TYR A 51 17.37 34.14 -30.22
N LYS A 52 18.40 33.72 -30.98
CA LYS A 52 18.73 34.26 -32.31
C LYS A 52 17.52 34.22 -33.25
N ASP A 53 16.78 33.11 -33.25
CA ASP A 53 15.64 32.87 -34.13
C ASP A 53 14.30 33.28 -33.48
N ARG A 54 14.33 33.94 -32.31
CA ARG A 54 13.15 34.33 -31.52
C ARG A 54 13.22 35.79 -31.05
N PRO A 55 13.36 36.77 -31.97
CA PRO A 55 13.53 38.17 -31.62
C PRO A 55 12.31 38.79 -30.92
N ALA A 56 11.11 38.19 -31.07
CA ALA A 56 9.90 38.64 -30.40
C ALA A 56 9.87 38.33 -28.88
N GLU A 57 10.76 37.45 -28.39
CA GLU A 57 10.82 37.02 -26.99
C GLU A 57 11.79 37.88 -26.14
N THR A 58 11.86 39.19 -26.38
CA THR A 58 12.78 40.11 -25.67
C THR A 58 12.56 40.11 -24.15
N THR A 59 11.30 40.10 -23.70
CA THR A 59 10.95 40.01 -22.27
C THR A 59 11.45 38.70 -21.67
N ALA A 60 11.20 37.56 -22.32
CA ALA A 60 11.63 36.25 -21.84
C ALA A 60 13.17 36.13 -21.80
N LYS A 61 13.88 36.72 -22.78
CA LYS A 61 15.35 36.81 -22.77
C LYS A 61 15.86 37.65 -21.59
N GLY A 62 15.20 38.76 -21.27
CA GLY A 62 15.53 39.60 -20.12
C GLY A 62 15.32 38.88 -18.78
N GLU A 63 14.21 38.16 -18.62
CA GLU A 63 13.96 37.33 -17.44
C GLU A 63 14.98 36.20 -17.30
N ALA A 64 15.32 35.54 -18.41
CA ALA A 64 16.33 34.49 -18.42
C ALA A 64 17.71 35.03 -18.01
N PHE A 65 18.09 36.21 -18.51
CA PHE A 65 19.32 36.89 -18.11
C PHE A 65 19.36 37.19 -16.61
N LEU A 66 18.29 37.77 -16.04
CA LEU A 66 18.26 38.12 -14.63
C LEU A 66 18.39 36.88 -13.73
N GLY A 67 17.67 35.81 -14.05
CA GLY A 67 17.77 34.58 -13.27
C GLY A 67 19.13 33.89 -13.41
N LEU A 68 19.67 33.77 -14.62
CA LEU A 68 21.01 33.22 -14.82
C LEU A 68 22.08 34.04 -14.11
N LYS A 69 22.04 35.37 -14.19
CA LYS A 69 22.98 36.25 -13.49
C LYS A 69 22.96 36.03 -11.97
N SER A 70 21.80 35.71 -11.40
CA SER A 70 21.67 35.40 -9.97
C SER A 70 22.15 33.99 -9.60
N LEU A 71 22.12 33.05 -10.55
CA LEU A 71 22.52 31.66 -10.39
C LEU A 71 24.04 31.45 -10.57
N LEU A 72 24.63 32.12 -11.55
CA LEU A 72 26.03 31.92 -11.96
C LEU A 72 27.06 31.96 -10.84
N PRO A 73 26.96 32.81 -9.80
CA PRO A 73 27.95 32.82 -8.72
C PRO A 73 28.04 31.50 -7.94
N PHE A 74 27.04 30.62 -8.06
CA PHE A 74 26.93 29.39 -7.28
C PHE A 74 27.24 28.11 -8.06
N VAL A 75 27.55 28.23 -9.36
CA VAL A 75 27.76 27.06 -10.24
C VAL A 75 29.25 26.83 -10.47
N PRO A 76 29.81 25.63 -10.19
CA PRO A 76 31.20 25.31 -10.54
C PRO A 76 31.48 25.43 -12.04
N ASP A 77 32.72 25.73 -12.44
CA ASP A 77 33.08 25.96 -13.84
C ASP A 77 32.82 24.73 -14.73
N GLU A 78 33.10 23.53 -14.22
CA GLU A 78 32.85 22.25 -14.88
C GLU A 78 31.37 21.97 -15.17
N HIS A 79 30.46 22.69 -14.51
CA HIS A 79 29.01 22.53 -14.65
C HIS A 79 28.32 23.75 -15.27
N LEU A 80 29.08 24.78 -15.65
CA LEU A 80 28.54 26.04 -16.18
C LEU A 80 27.66 25.81 -17.41
N SER A 81 28.16 25.08 -18.40
CA SER A 81 27.41 24.81 -19.63
C SER A 81 26.12 24.02 -19.37
N PHE A 82 26.18 23.03 -18.47
CA PHE A 82 25.00 22.27 -18.06
C PHE A 82 23.98 23.16 -17.36
N ALA A 83 24.40 24.00 -16.41
CA ALA A 83 23.51 24.90 -15.69
C ALA A 83 22.81 25.92 -16.59
N LEU A 84 23.52 26.48 -17.58
CA LEU A 84 22.95 27.39 -18.58
C LEU A 84 21.83 26.71 -19.39
N ASN A 85 22.08 25.49 -19.87
CA ASN A 85 21.09 24.71 -20.62
C ASN A 85 19.92 24.26 -19.73
N ALA A 86 20.22 23.74 -18.53
CA ALA A 86 19.25 23.34 -17.51
C ALA A 86 18.27 24.47 -17.21
N TYR A 87 18.81 25.64 -16.90
CA TYR A 87 18.02 26.83 -16.61
C TYR A 87 17.12 27.20 -17.78
N LEU A 88 17.66 27.26 -19.00
CA LEU A 88 16.90 27.70 -20.17
C LEU A 88 15.76 26.72 -20.52
N ALA A 89 15.99 25.41 -20.43
CA ALA A 89 14.93 24.43 -20.66
C ALA A 89 13.82 24.55 -19.62
N HIS A 90 14.17 24.77 -18.36
CA HIS A 90 13.19 24.97 -17.29
C HIS A 90 12.45 26.30 -17.39
N HIS A 91 13.12 27.35 -17.83
CA HIS A 91 12.49 28.66 -18.09
C HIS A 91 11.47 28.58 -19.23
N ARG A 92 11.76 27.77 -20.26
CA ARG A 92 10.85 27.56 -21.40
C ARG A 92 9.70 26.61 -21.10
N ALA A 93 9.91 25.65 -20.22
CA ALA A 93 8.80 24.86 -19.69
C ALA A 93 7.99 25.73 -18.73
N GLU A 94 6.66 25.71 -18.79
CA GLU A 94 5.74 26.45 -17.88
C GLU A 94 5.80 25.97 -16.41
N THR A 95 6.94 25.46 -15.97
CA THR A 95 7.15 24.78 -14.68
C THR A 95 8.13 25.53 -13.77
N ARG A 96 8.78 26.60 -14.25
CA ARG A 96 9.76 27.35 -13.44
C ARG A 96 9.11 28.06 -12.25
N SER A 97 7.99 28.73 -12.46
CA SER A 97 7.22 29.38 -11.40
C SER A 97 6.85 28.38 -10.31
N ASP A 98 6.37 27.22 -10.71
CA ASP A 98 5.93 26.16 -9.80
C ASP A 98 7.10 25.57 -9.01
N ARG A 99 8.26 25.39 -9.65
CA ARG A 99 9.49 24.95 -9.00
C ARG A 99 9.97 25.95 -7.95
N ILE A 100 10.03 27.23 -8.32
CA ILE A 100 10.38 28.30 -7.40
C ILE A 100 9.39 28.35 -6.24
N ALA A 101 8.10 28.21 -6.51
CA ALA A 101 7.06 28.16 -5.49
C ALA A 101 7.23 26.97 -4.54
N ILE A 102 7.57 25.78 -5.03
CA ILE A 102 7.85 24.61 -4.19
C ILE A 102 9.06 24.88 -3.30
N VAL A 103 10.18 25.33 -3.86
CA VAL A 103 11.43 25.60 -3.12
C VAL A 103 11.21 26.70 -2.08
N ASN A 104 10.57 27.80 -2.47
CA ASN A 104 10.25 28.90 -1.57
C ASN A 104 9.29 28.44 -0.48
N SER A 105 8.21 27.72 -0.82
CA SER A 105 7.29 27.18 0.19
C SER A 105 8.03 26.30 1.21
N GLN A 106 8.99 25.48 0.78
CA GLN A 106 9.76 24.64 1.70
C GLN A 106 10.67 25.49 2.58
N ILE A 107 11.45 26.40 1.99
CA ILE A 107 12.40 27.24 2.73
C ILE A 107 11.69 28.23 3.64
N ASP A 108 10.60 28.85 3.20
CA ASP A 108 9.87 29.86 3.96
C ASP A 108 9.16 29.24 5.16
N GLN A 109 8.64 28.01 5.02
CA GLN A 109 8.16 27.22 6.16
C GLN A 109 9.25 27.03 7.21
N GLU A 110 10.50 26.81 6.80
CA GLU A 110 11.63 26.69 7.72
C GLU A 110 12.04 28.01 8.37
N ILE A 111 12.18 29.08 7.57
CA ILE A 111 12.60 30.39 8.03
C ILE A 111 11.61 30.98 9.04
N THR A 112 10.31 30.80 8.82
CA THR A 112 9.25 31.32 9.70
C THR A 112 9.41 30.86 11.15
N LEU A 113 10.02 29.69 11.38
CA LEU A 113 10.24 29.13 12.72
C LEU A 113 11.61 29.44 13.30
N LEU A 114 12.60 29.69 12.45
CA LEU A 114 13.97 30.00 12.85
C LEU A 114 14.18 31.50 13.13
N GLY A 115 13.22 32.35 12.76
CA GLY A 115 13.31 33.79 12.96
C GLY A 115 14.35 34.45 12.05
N SER A 116 15.09 35.44 12.57
CA SER A 116 16.13 36.12 11.80
C SER A 116 17.37 35.25 11.65
N LEU A 117 17.69 34.88 10.41
CA LEU A 117 18.90 34.12 10.10
C LEU A 117 20.15 35.02 10.10
N ALA A 118 21.27 34.47 10.58
CA ALA A 118 22.57 35.11 10.41
C ALA A 118 22.92 35.25 8.91
N ALA A 119 23.72 36.27 8.58
CA ALA A 119 24.15 36.56 7.20
C ALA A 119 24.71 35.34 6.41
N PRO A 120 25.57 34.45 6.97
CA PRO A 120 26.06 33.29 6.22
C PRO A 120 24.95 32.31 5.86
N HIS A 121 24.01 32.04 6.79
CA HIS A 121 22.88 31.15 6.55
C HIS A 121 21.89 31.71 5.53
N ALA A 122 21.61 33.01 5.60
CA ALA A 122 20.79 33.70 4.62
C ALA A 122 21.40 33.64 3.21
N THR A 123 22.73 33.76 3.11
CA THR A 123 23.47 33.64 1.85
C THR A 123 23.41 32.21 1.29
N ALA A 124 23.61 31.20 2.13
CA ALA A 124 23.52 29.79 1.74
C ALA A 124 22.11 29.41 1.25
N LEU A 125 21.06 29.87 1.94
CA LEU A 125 19.68 29.63 1.48
C LEU A 125 19.35 30.37 0.18
N LYS A 126 19.88 31.58 0.00
CA LYS A 126 19.77 32.29 -1.27
C LYS A 126 20.46 31.53 -2.40
N ALA A 127 21.66 31.01 -2.17
CA ALA A 127 22.36 30.15 -3.12
C ALA A 127 21.52 28.91 -3.47
N TRP A 128 21.01 28.22 -2.46
CA TRP A 128 20.19 27.04 -2.64
C TRP A 128 18.90 27.30 -3.42
N ARG A 129 18.20 28.41 -3.14
CA ARG A 129 17.01 28.81 -3.92
C ARG A 129 17.31 28.90 -5.42
N GLN A 130 18.47 29.42 -5.78
CA GLN A 130 18.88 29.51 -7.18
C GLN A 130 19.23 28.14 -7.76
N LEU A 131 20.06 27.36 -7.07
CA LEU A 131 20.51 26.04 -7.55
C LEU A 131 19.38 25.02 -7.63
N ALA A 132 18.46 25.01 -6.67
CA ALA A 132 17.35 24.06 -6.63
C ALA A 132 16.44 24.16 -7.85
N CYS A 133 16.36 25.33 -8.51
CA CYS A 133 15.60 25.52 -9.73
C CYS A 133 16.13 24.71 -10.92
N LEU A 134 17.35 24.16 -10.83
CA LEU A 134 17.94 23.30 -11.84
C LEU A 134 17.69 21.81 -11.57
N LEU A 135 17.25 21.43 -10.37
CA LEU A 135 17.11 20.04 -9.95
C LEU A 135 15.93 19.35 -10.62
N PRO A 136 15.96 18.02 -10.78
CA PRO A 136 14.79 17.20 -11.11
C PRO A 136 13.53 17.49 -10.28
N PRO A 137 12.30 17.55 -10.84
CA PRO A 137 11.10 17.72 -10.03
C PRO A 137 10.89 16.61 -8.98
N GLN A 138 11.24 15.36 -9.31
CA GLN A 138 11.11 14.20 -8.43
C GLN A 138 12.01 14.34 -7.20
N TYR A 139 13.23 14.84 -7.41
CA TYR A 139 14.22 15.01 -6.34
C TYR A 139 14.18 16.41 -5.69
N LEU A 140 13.44 17.37 -6.24
CA LEU A 140 13.43 18.77 -5.77
C LEU A 140 13.16 18.86 -4.26
N ARG A 141 12.14 18.13 -3.79
CA ARG A 141 11.78 18.11 -2.36
C ARG A 141 12.82 17.41 -1.50
N GLN A 142 13.40 16.32 -2.00
CA GLN A 142 14.38 15.51 -1.26
C GLN A 142 15.70 16.26 -1.15
N CYS A 143 16.25 16.72 -2.27
CA CYS A 143 17.48 17.49 -2.32
C CYS A 143 17.37 18.80 -1.53
N THR A 144 16.20 19.44 -1.47
CA THR A 144 16.01 20.66 -0.66
C THR A 144 16.10 20.39 0.84
N ARG A 145 15.74 19.19 1.31
CA ARG A 145 15.81 18.84 2.73
C ARG A 145 17.24 18.69 3.25
N GLY A 146 18.21 18.39 2.39
CA GLY A 146 19.61 18.21 2.80
C GLY A 146 20.23 19.51 3.33
N PRO A 147 20.29 20.58 2.53
CA PRO A 147 20.73 21.91 2.96
C PRO A 147 19.93 22.45 4.14
N LEU A 148 18.61 22.21 4.17
CA LEU A 148 17.75 22.61 5.28
C LEU A 148 18.09 21.88 6.58
N LEU A 149 18.45 20.59 6.53
CA LEU A 149 18.98 19.89 7.69
C LEU A 149 20.24 20.57 8.19
N GLN A 150 21.23 20.76 7.32
CA GLN A 150 22.54 21.30 7.72
C GLN A 150 22.37 22.67 8.39
N LEU A 151 21.46 23.49 7.87
CA LEU A 151 21.08 24.75 8.49
C LEU A 151 20.49 24.55 9.88
N ARG A 152 19.46 23.69 10.02
CA ARG A 152 18.81 23.44 11.32
C ARG A 152 19.77 22.84 12.33
N GLN A 153 20.66 21.95 11.91
CA GLN A 153 21.66 21.35 12.76
C GLN A 153 22.64 22.43 13.26
N SER A 154 23.17 23.26 12.35
CA SER A 154 24.04 24.39 12.71
C SER A 154 23.36 25.34 13.70
N LEU A 155 22.09 25.66 13.50
CA LEU A 155 21.33 26.54 14.40
C LEU A 155 21.03 25.88 15.75
N TYR A 156 20.67 24.60 15.75
CA TYR A 156 20.44 23.83 16.98
C TYR A 156 21.72 23.75 17.83
N GLU A 157 22.87 23.54 17.21
CA GLU A 157 24.17 23.48 17.89
C GLU A 157 24.59 24.84 18.46
N GLN A 158 24.32 25.93 17.74
CA GLN A 158 24.67 27.29 18.17
C GLN A 158 23.70 27.84 19.23
N HIS A 159 22.41 27.52 19.13
CA HIS A 159 21.33 28.13 19.92
C HIS A 159 20.38 27.09 20.56
N PRO A 160 20.87 26.07 21.28
CA PRO A 160 20.01 24.97 21.78
C PRO A 160 18.98 25.42 22.84
N LYS A 161 19.20 26.59 23.46
CA LYS A 161 18.33 27.13 24.53
C LYS A 161 17.24 28.07 24.01
N GLU A 162 17.26 28.42 22.74
CA GLU A 162 16.30 29.34 22.12
C GLU A 162 15.09 28.56 21.56
N ALA A 163 13.94 29.21 21.41
CA ALA A 163 12.80 28.59 20.76
C ALA A 163 13.04 28.53 19.23
N PRO A 164 12.67 27.45 18.53
CA PRO A 164 11.97 26.24 19.01
C PRO A 164 12.89 25.13 19.57
N PHE A 165 14.22 25.28 19.47
CA PHE A 165 15.21 24.25 19.81
C PHE A 165 15.19 23.81 21.28
N LYS A 166 14.85 24.71 22.21
CA LYS A 166 14.69 24.38 23.64
C LYS A 166 13.69 23.23 23.85
N THR A 167 12.56 23.26 23.13
CA THR A 167 11.53 22.22 23.22
C THR A 167 12.04 20.90 22.66
N TRP A 168 12.83 20.95 21.59
CA TRP A 168 13.45 19.76 21.01
C TRP A 168 14.49 19.16 21.95
N ALA A 169 15.36 19.99 22.55
CA ALA A 169 16.35 19.56 23.53
C ALA A 169 15.68 18.81 24.70
N SER A 170 14.63 19.37 25.30
CA SER A 170 13.87 18.68 26.36
C SER A 170 13.21 17.37 25.90
N SER A 171 12.80 17.28 24.64
CA SER A 171 12.21 16.06 24.07
C SER A 171 13.28 14.99 23.83
N PHE A 172 14.47 15.39 23.37
CA PHE A 172 15.62 14.50 23.24
C PHE A 172 16.13 14.01 24.59
N ASP A 173 16.15 14.84 25.63
CA ASP A 173 16.51 14.42 26.98
C ASP A 173 15.54 13.36 27.52
N ARG A 174 14.23 13.57 27.29
CA ARG A 174 13.20 12.59 27.64
C ARG A 174 13.40 11.26 26.90
N LEU A 175 13.67 11.33 25.60
CA LEU A 175 13.95 10.15 24.78
C LEU A 175 15.21 9.42 25.26
N GLY A 176 16.29 10.15 25.57
CA GLY A 176 17.52 9.57 26.12
C GLY A 176 17.25 8.81 27.42
N ASN A 177 16.51 9.41 28.35
CA ASN A 177 16.11 8.75 29.60
C ASN A 177 15.23 7.51 29.34
N ALA A 178 14.33 7.56 28.35
CA ALA A 178 13.51 6.42 27.95
C ALA A 178 14.37 5.28 27.37
N LEU A 179 15.35 5.58 26.52
CA LEU A 179 16.26 4.58 25.95
C LEU A 179 17.08 3.86 27.03
N VAL A 180 17.60 4.62 28.00
CA VAL A 180 18.35 4.07 29.15
C VAL A 180 17.45 3.19 30.02
N SER A 181 16.26 3.68 30.40
CA SER A 181 15.33 2.92 31.24
C SER A 181 14.80 1.64 30.57
N GLN A 182 14.62 1.66 29.25
CA GLN A 182 14.19 0.50 28.47
C GLN A 182 15.33 -0.44 28.08
N LYS A 183 16.59 -0.12 28.45
CA LYS A 183 17.79 -0.91 28.11
C LYS A 183 17.92 -1.17 26.60
N VAL A 184 17.60 -0.17 25.78
CA VAL A 184 17.73 -0.29 24.33
C VAL A 184 19.22 -0.40 23.96
N PRO A 185 19.62 -1.42 23.17
CA PRO A 185 21.01 -1.53 22.72
C PRO A 185 21.42 -0.30 21.89
N ALA A 186 22.68 0.12 22.02
CA ALA A 186 23.21 1.29 21.31
C ALA A 186 22.35 2.56 21.45
N ALA A 187 21.83 2.84 22.65
CA ALA A 187 20.94 3.97 22.96
C ALA A 187 21.43 5.31 22.39
N ASP A 188 22.72 5.63 22.48
CA ASP A 188 23.29 6.87 21.94
C ASP A 188 23.17 6.94 20.41
N SER A 189 23.39 5.82 19.72
CA SER A 189 23.22 5.73 18.27
C SER A 189 21.76 5.89 17.88
N VAL A 190 20.84 5.29 18.63
CA VAL A 190 19.40 5.43 18.40
C VAL A 190 18.96 6.88 18.59
N LEU A 191 19.43 7.54 19.65
CA LEU A 191 19.13 8.93 19.94
C LEU A 191 19.61 9.86 18.82
N GLU A 192 20.83 9.65 18.33
CA GLU A 192 21.40 10.43 17.23
C GLU A 192 20.64 10.21 15.91
N GLU A 193 20.22 8.99 15.61
CA GLU A 193 19.38 8.70 14.42
C GLU A 193 18.01 9.37 14.52
N VAL A 194 17.35 9.31 15.69
CA VAL A 194 16.08 10.03 15.90
C VAL A 194 16.28 11.54 15.80
N ARG A 195 17.41 12.07 16.29
CA ARG A 195 17.76 13.49 16.14
C ARG A 195 17.83 13.88 14.67
N ARG A 196 18.52 13.09 13.84
CA ARG A 196 18.60 13.34 12.39
C ARG A 196 17.24 13.21 11.69
N VAL A 197 16.41 12.26 12.11
CA VAL A 197 15.03 12.15 11.61
C VAL A 197 14.23 13.42 11.91
N VAL A 198 14.24 13.89 13.16
CA VAL A 198 13.54 15.13 13.55
C VAL A 198 14.08 16.30 12.75
N LEU A 199 15.40 16.48 12.69
CA LEU A 199 16.01 17.62 12.02
C LEU A 199 15.84 17.60 10.49
N THR A 200 15.49 16.47 9.86
CA THR A 200 15.20 16.39 8.41
C THR A 200 13.71 16.54 8.05
N ARG A 201 12.80 16.53 9.02
CA ARG A 201 11.34 16.58 8.78
C ARG A 201 10.84 18.02 8.62
N PRO A 202 9.96 18.32 7.65
CA PRO A 202 9.30 19.62 7.60
C PRO A 202 8.64 19.95 8.94
N VAL A 203 8.68 21.21 9.38
CA VAL A 203 8.21 21.54 10.74
C VAL A 203 6.73 21.21 10.96
N VAL A 204 5.91 21.36 9.91
CA VAL A 204 4.50 20.94 9.94
C VAL A 204 4.31 19.46 10.30
N ALA A 205 5.29 18.60 10.03
CA ALA A 205 5.26 17.17 10.33
C ALA A 205 5.90 16.82 11.69
N LEU A 206 6.52 17.78 12.38
CA LEU A 206 7.19 17.52 13.66
C LEU A 206 6.24 17.14 14.80
N PRO A 207 5.06 17.77 14.98
CA PRO A 207 4.12 17.35 16.02
C PRO A 207 3.69 15.88 15.89
N ASP A 208 3.43 15.43 14.65
CA ASP A 208 3.10 14.04 14.36
C ASP A 208 4.28 13.10 14.64
N THR A 209 5.48 13.51 14.22
CA THR A 209 6.71 12.72 14.45
C THR A 209 6.95 12.53 15.95
N TRP A 210 6.85 13.59 16.74
CA TRP A 210 6.98 13.51 18.19
C TRP A 210 5.88 12.66 18.84
N ARG A 211 4.65 12.74 18.35
CA ARG A 211 3.55 11.88 18.82
C ARG A 211 3.86 10.40 18.61
N HIS A 212 4.39 10.02 17.45
CA HIS A 212 4.80 8.63 17.19
C HIS A 212 5.96 8.20 18.10
N ILE A 213 6.96 9.06 18.31
CA ILE A 213 8.07 8.77 19.23
C ILE A 213 7.54 8.57 20.67
N ASP A 214 6.67 9.45 21.17
CA ASP A 214 6.05 9.31 22.49
C ASP A 214 5.23 8.01 22.60
N GLN A 215 4.57 7.59 21.52
CA GLN A 215 3.85 6.31 21.48
C GLN A 215 4.80 5.11 21.55
N LEU A 216 5.97 5.16 20.89
CA LEU A 216 6.99 4.12 21.00
C LEU A 216 7.60 4.05 22.40
N ILE A 217 7.79 5.20 23.06
CA ILE A 217 8.22 5.26 24.46
C ILE A 217 7.18 4.52 25.34
N LYS A 218 5.89 4.83 25.20
CA LYS A 218 4.80 4.22 25.99
C LYS A 218 4.66 2.71 25.75
N THR A 219 4.88 2.26 24.52
CA THR A 219 4.71 0.85 24.13
C THR A 219 5.99 0.03 24.30
N HIS A 220 7.08 0.63 24.79
CA HIS A 220 8.39 -0.02 24.92
C HIS A 220 8.94 -0.58 23.60
N ARG A 221 8.69 0.14 22.49
CA ARG A 221 9.04 -0.29 21.12
C ARG A 221 10.15 0.53 20.47
N LEU A 222 10.94 1.26 21.25
CA LEU A 222 12.05 2.11 20.74
C LEU A 222 13.12 1.32 19.97
N GLY A 223 13.22 0.00 20.18
CA GLY A 223 14.10 -0.89 19.41
C GLY A 223 13.82 -0.90 17.90
N ILE A 224 12.69 -0.36 17.42
CA ILE A 224 12.41 -0.24 15.98
C ILE A 224 13.48 0.58 15.26
N VAL A 225 14.00 1.63 15.87
CA VAL A 225 14.96 2.53 15.22
C VAL A 225 16.24 1.77 14.89
N GLN A 226 16.74 0.96 15.84
CA GLN A 226 17.90 0.11 15.61
C GLN A 226 17.62 -0.94 14.54
N ALA A 227 16.48 -1.62 14.59
CA ALA A 227 16.11 -2.62 13.60
C ALA A 227 16.09 -2.02 12.18
N VAL A 228 15.51 -0.83 12.01
CA VAL A 228 15.52 -0.13 10.71
C VAL A 228 16.94 0.29 10.30
N VAL A 229 17.77 0.74 11.24
CA VAL A 229 19.17 1.14 10.99
C VAL A 229 20.07 -0.05 10.64
N GLU A 230 19.75 -1.25 11.12
CA GLU A 230 20.42 -2.48 10.72
C GLU A 230 19.96 -2.92 9.35
N GLU A 231 18.64 -2.90 9.11
CA GLU A 231 18.03 -3.30 7.84
C GLU A 231 18.39 -2.39 6.67
N ARG A 232 18.53 -1.07 6.91
CA ARG A 232 18.96 -0.11 5.88
C ARG A 232 20.35 -0.42 5.32
N ARG A 233 21.19 -1.20 6.01
CA ARG A 233 22.51 -1.61 5.49
C ARG A 233 22.39 -2.47 4.22
N ARG A 234 21.21 -3.01 3.93
CA ARG A 234 20.90 -3.70 2.67
C ARG A 234 20.70 -2.73 1.50
N LEU A 235 20.44 -1.45 1.76
CA LEU A 235 20.21 -0.46 0.73
C LEU A 235 21.54 0.00 0.10
N PRO A 236 21.53 0.41 -1.19
CA PRO A 236 22.71 0.95 -1.85
C PRO A 236 23.26 2.16 -1.11
N ALA A 237 24.60 2.23 -0.97
CA ALA A 237 25.26 3.39 -0.37
C ALA A 237 25.11 4.68 -1.20
N SER A 238 24.68 4.56 -2.46
CA SER A 238 24.42 5.67 -3.38
C SER A 238 23.11 6.42 -3.11
N LEU A 239 22.25 5.94 -2.20
CA LEU A 239 21.01 6.64 -1.88
C LEU A 239 21.28 7.99 -1.22
N PRO A 240 20.52 9.05 -1.57
CA PRO A 240 20.59 10.31 -0.84
C PRO A 240 20.37 10.09 0.65
N TRP A 241 21.28 10.57 1.49
CA TRP A 241 21.24 10.31 2.93
C TRP A 241 19.93 10.81 3.61
N VAL A 242 19.27 11.83 3.04
CA VAL A 242 17.95 12.31 3.49
C VAL A 242 16.87 11.22 3.36
N ASN A 243 16.95 10.38 2.34
CA ASN A 243 16.02 9.27 2.10
C ASN A 243 16.24 8.18 3.16
N LEU A 244 17.46 7.99 3.65
CA LEU A 244 17.76 7.09 4.77
C LEU A 244 17.06 7.51 6.08
N HIS A 245 16.80 8.80 6.28
CA HIS A 245 16.01 9.26 7.42
C HIS A 245 14.49 9.14 7.19
N ASP A 246 14.05 9.01 5.92
CA ASP A 246 12.66 8.69 5.56
C ASP A 246 12.28 7.27 5.94
N VAL A 247 13.15 6.30 5.73
CA VAL A 247 12.89 4.93 6.16
C VAL A 247 12.80 4.79 7.69
N VAL A 248 13.67 5.47 8.45
CA VAL A 248 13.60 5.45 9.92
C VAL A 248 12.31 6.10 10.42
N ALA A 249 11.91 7.23 9.84
CA ALA A 249 10.66 7.88 10.21
C ALA A 249 9.43 7.03 9.87
N GLN A 250 9.45 6.35 8.72
CA GLN A 250 8.37 5.46 8.32
C GLN A 250 8.28 4.26 9.26
N GLY A 251 9.41 3.65 9.63
CA GLY A 251 9.46 2.58 10.63
C GLY A 251 8.96 3.04 12.02
N ILE A 252 9.31 4.27 12.45
CA ILE A 252 8.80 4.87 13.69
C ILE A 252 7.27 5.00 13.63
N LYS A 253 6.74 5.51 12.52
CA LYS A 253 5.30 5.68 12.32
C LYS A 253 4.58 4.33 12.33
N ASP A 254 5.05 3.36 11.56
CA ASP A 254 4.39 2.06 11.42
C ASP A 254 4.40 1.26 12.72
N ALA A 255 5.52 1.27 13.45
CA ALA A 255 5.59 0.64 14.78
C ALA A 255 4.75 1.36 15.83
N ALA A 256 4.53 2.67 15.69
CA ALA A 256 3.63 3.43 16.57
C ALA A 256 2.15 3.15 16.28
N MET A 257 1.81 2.84 15.03
CA MET A 257 0.45 2.54 14.59
C MET A 257 0.05 1.08 14.84
N ASP A 258 0.99 0.14 14.75
CA ASP A 258 0.73 -1.29 14.94
C ASP A 258 1.63 -1.90 16.02
N SER A 259 1.04 -2.10 17.20
CA SER A 259 1.72 -2.69 18.35
C SER A 259 1.84 -4.22 18.26
N MET A 260 1.23 -4.89 17.29
CA MET A 260 1.21 -6.35 17.16
C MET A 260 2.25 -6.87 16.15
N THR A 261 2.56 -6.11 15.10
CA THR A 261 3.52 -6.55 14.08
C THR A 261 4.95 -6.61 14.65
N PRO A 262 5.73 -7.69 14.42
CA PRO A 262 7.12 -7.78 14.85
C PRO A 262 8.00 -6.64 14.32
N LEU A 263 8.91 -6.12 15.16
CA LEU A 263 9.77 -4.99 14.81
C LEU A 263 10.61 -5.24 13.55
N THR A 264 11.09 -6.46 13.35
CA THR A 264 11.84 -6.88 12.17
C THR A 264 10.99 -6.80 10.90
N GLN A 265 9.71 -7.18 10.97
CA GLN A 265 8.79 -7.06 9.85
C GLN A 265 8.49 -5.60 9.53
N VAL A 266 8.25 -4.76 10.54
CA VAL A 266 8.08 -3.30 10.34
C VAL A 266 9.33 -2.69 9.68
N ALA A 267 10.52 -3.07 10.15
CA ALA A 267 11.77 -2.57 9.59
C ALA A 267 11.95 -2.98 8.12
N ASN A 268 11.70 -4.25 7.78
CA ASN A 268 11.73 -4.73 6.39
C ASN A 268 10.73 -3.97 5.51
N THR A 269 9.48 -3.80 5.97
CA THR A 269 8.45 -3.07 5.22
C THR A 269 8.86 -1.62 4.94
N ALA A 270 9.44 -0.93 5.93
CA ALA A 270 9.88 0.45 5.76
C ALA A 270 11.05 0.55 4.74
N VAL A 271 12.00 -0.39 4.78
CA VAL A 271 13.14 -0.45 3.84
C VAL A 271 12.67 -0.78 2.43
N ASP A 272 11.79 -1.76 2.28
CA ASP A 272 11.19 -2.14 1.00
C ASP A 272 10.43 -0.97 0.38
N TRP A 273 9.64 -0.24 1.19
CA TRP A 273 8.90 0.94 0.75
C TRP A 273 9.83 2.02 0.20
N LEU A 274 10.96 2.28 0.87
CA LEU A 274 11.92 3.27 0.39
C LEU A 274 12.59 2.82 -0.92
N ALA A 275 12.97 1.55 -1.01
CA ALA A 275 13.56 0.99 -2.22
C ALA A 275 12.60 1.11 -3.42
N GLU A 276 11.31 0.87 -3.19
CA GLU A 276 10.27 1.01 -4.22
C GLU A 276 10.09 2.46 -4.69
N ILE A 277 10.00 3.41 -3.75
CA ILE A 277 9.88 4.83 -4.09
C ILE A 277 11.13 5.33 -4.81
N GLU A 278 12.31 4.92 -4.38
CA GLU A 278 13.54 5.33 -5.05
C GLU A 278 13.60 4.78 -6.46
N GLN A 279 13.30 3.49 -6.65
CA GLN A 279 13.27 2.90 -7.98
C GLN A 279 12.31 3.65 -8.90
N LEU A 280 11.12 4.01 -8.41
CA LEU A 280 10.16 4.85 -9.15
C LEU A 280 10.73 6.22 -9.55
N ASN A 281 11.43 6.89 -8.64
CA ASN A 281 12.05 8.19 -8.91
C ASN A 281 13.20 8.09 -9.93
N VAL A 282 14.02 7.04 -9.81
CA VAL A 282 15.12 6.73 -10.73
C VAL A 282 14.57 6.46 -12.12
N ASP A 283 13.57 5.59 -12.25
CA ASP A 283 12.97 5.21 -13.53
C ASP A 283 12.35 6.41 -14.24
N GLU A 284 11.60 7.25 -13.50
CA GLU A 284 11.01 8.47 -14.06
C GLU A 284 12.08 9.49 -14.47
N THR A 285 13.15 9.61 -13.69
CA THR A 285 14.29 10.48 -14.00
C THR A 285 15.01 10.01 -15.26
N LEU A 286 15.27 8.71 -15.35
CA LEU A 286 15.90 8.09 -16.51
C LEU A 286 15.05 8.28 -17.77
N ARG A 287 13.75 7.97 -17.70
CA ARG A 287 12.81 8.18 -18.80
C ARG A 287 12.87 9.61 -19.33
N ARG A 288 12.80 10.60 -18.44
CA ARG A 288 12.88 12.01 -18.82
C ARG A 288 14.23 12.39 -19.39
N ALA A 289 15.33 11.82 -18.89
CA ALA A 289 16.67 12.05 -19.39
C ALA A 289 16.81 11.55 -20.83
N VAL A 290 16.36 10.33 -21.12
CA VAL A 290 16.35 9.76 -22.49
C VAL A 290 15.53 10.63 -23.44
N GLN A 291 14.29 10.95 -23.08
CA GLN A 291 13.42 11.83 -23.88
C GLN A 291 14.07 13.19 -24.17
N THR A 292 14.79 13.73 -23.19
CA THR A 292 15.47 15.02 -23.30
C THR A 292 16.61 14.98 -24.31
N VAL A 293 17.46 13.94 -24.27
CA VAL A 293 18.57 13.76 -25.20
C VAL A 293 18.06 13.44 -26.62
N ASP A 294 17.01 12.63 -26.73
CA ASP A 294 16.38 12.27 -28.01
C ASP A 294 15.70 13.45 -28.70
N ALA A 295 15.13 14.37 -27.92
CA ALA A 295 14.63 15.65 -28.42
C ALA A 295 15.75 16.60 -28.87
N GLY A 296 17.02 16.18 -28.80
CA GLY A 296 18.19 16.97 -29.21
C GLY A 296 18.49 18.12 -28.26
N GLN A 297 17.97 18.12 -27.03
CA GLN A 297 18.26 19.18 -26.06
C GLN A 297 19.73 19.09 -25.63
N SER A 298 20.41 20.23 -25.68
CA SER A 298 21.81 20.31 -25.23
C SER A 298 21.88 20.24 -23.71
N LEU A 299 22.82 19.44 -23.20
CA LEU A 299 23.25 19.36 -21.80
C LEU A 299 24.57 20.11 -21.58
N GLY A 300 25.10 20.77 -22.61
CA GLY A 300 26.50 21.22 -22.71
C GLY A 300 27.37 20.21 -23.46
N GLU A 301 28.38 20.69 -24.18
CA GLU A 301 29.17 19.91 -25.17
C GLU A 301 29.74 18.57 -24.67
N PRO A 302 30.43 18.46 -23.51
CA PRO A 302 30.92 17.15 -23.07
C PRO A 302 29.77 16.22 -22.67
N LYS A 303 28.79 16.72 -21.90
CA LYS A 303 27.70 15.91 -21.35
C LYS A 303 26.66 15.48 -22.38
N THR A 304 26.42 16.30 -23.40
CA THR A 304 25.56 15.95 -24.53
C THR A 304 26.17 14.81 -25.33
N THR A 305 27.48 14.87 -25.58
CA THR A 305 28.21 13.85 -26.31
C THR A 305 28.24 12.53 -25.54
N GLU A 306 28.59 12.56 -24.25
CA GLU A 306 28.56 11.40 -23.36
C GLU A 306 27.16 10.75 -23.33
N SER A 307 26.11 11.54 -23.18
CA SER A 307 24.73 11.02 -23.11
C SER A 307 24.28 10.37 -24.41
N ARG A 308 24.63 10.97 -25.57
CA ARG A 308 24.33 10.41 -26.88
C ARG A 308 25.09 9.10 -27.10
N GLN A 309 26.35 9.04 -26.71
CA GLN A 309 27.14 7.81 -26.78
C GLN A 309 26.55 6.70 -25.90
N ALA A 310 26.14 7.03 -24.67
CA ALA A 310 25.49 6.08 -23.76
C ALA A 310 24.17 5.54 -24.36
N LEU A 311 23.34 6.41 -24.95
CA LEU A 311 22.09 5.99 -25.60
C LEU A 311 22.31 5.16 -26.86
N THR A 312 23.24 5.55 -27.72
CA THR A 312 23.56 4.77 -28.92
C THR A 312 24.02 3.39 -28.54
N ARG A 313 24.93 3.28 -27.57
CA ARG A 313 25.44 2.00 -27.08
C ARG A 313 24.35 1.16 -26.42
N MET A 314 23.45 1.76 -25.65
CA MET A 314 22.29 1.05 -25.09
C MET A 314 21.35 0.52 -26.19
N ARG A 315 21.08 1.32 -27.23
CA ARG A 315 20.27 0.88 -28.38
C ARG A 315 20.92 -0.25 -29.17
N GLU A 316 22.24 -0.22 -29.31
CA GLU A 316 23.00 -1.31 -29.94
C GLU A 316 22.84 -2.61 -29.14
N ILE A 317 22.94 -2.54 -27.81
CA ILE A 317 22.69 -3.67 -26.91
C ILE A 317 21.24 -4.16 -27.04
N ASP A 318 20.27 -3.26 -27.03
CA ASP A 318 18.85 -3.60 -27.21
C ASP A 318 18.56 -4.22 -28.57
N ALA A 319 19.17 -3.73 -29.65
CA ALA A 319 19.01 -4.29 -30.99
C ALA A 319 19.62 -5.70 -31.08
N GLN A 320 20.80 -5.91 -30.48
CA GLN A 320 21.40 -7.24 -30.36
C GLN A 320 20.49 -8.20 -29.58
N ASN A 321 19.86 -7.71 -28.51
CA ASN A 321 18.90 -8.47 -27.73
C ASN A 321 17.62 -8.78 -28.51
N ASP A 322 17.03 -7.82 -29.19
CA ASP A 322 15.83 -8.01 -30.03
C ASP A 322 16.11 -9.04 -31.14
N HIS A 323 17.29 -9.00 -31.77
CA HIS A 323 17.70 -10.01 -32.75
C HIS A 323 17.82 -11.41 -32.13
N ARG A 324 18.40 -11.52 -30.93
CA ARG A 324 18.49 -12.79 -30.19
C ARG A 324 17.11 -13.30 -29.78
N MET A 325 16.22 -12.41 -29.33
CA MET A 325 14.84 -12.76 -28.96
C MET A 325 14.02 -13.21 -30.16
N ALA A 326 14.14 -12.54 -31.30
CA ALA A 326 13.52 -12.97 -32.54
C ALA A 326 14.03 -14.35 -32.98
N ALA A 327 15.31 -14.64 -32.79
CA ALA A 327 15.89 -15.96 -33.08
C ALA A 327 15.35 -17.05 -32.15
N LEU A 328 15.25 -16.79 -30.84
CA LEU A 328 14.65 -17.71 -29.87
C LEU A 328 13.16 -17.94 -30.14
N GLN A 329 12.42 -16.89 -30.51
CA GLN A 329 11.00 -17.00 -30.86
C GLN A 329 10.78 -17.76 -32.17
N ALA A 330 11.66 -17.59 -33.16
CA ALA A 330 11.64 -18.36 -34.40
C ALA A 330 11.96 -19.84 -34.15
N ALA A 331 12.93 -20.15 -33.28
CA ALA A 331 13.22 -21.51 -32.86
C ALA A 331 12.02 -22.13 -32.12
N TRP A 332 11.36 -21.37 -31.25
CA TRP A 332 10.16 -21.83 -30.53
C TRP A 332 8.97 -22.12 -31.47
N LEU A 333 8.73 -21.28 -32.48
CA LEU A 333 7.68 -21.53 -33.48
C LEU A 333 7.96 -22.78 -34.34
N GLN A 334 9.23 -23.21 -34.43
CA GLN A 334 9.61 -24.44 -35.13
C GLN A 334 9.42 -25.68 -34.25
N ASP A 335 9.64 -25.58 -32.93
CA ASP A 335 9.46 -26.68 -31.98
C ASP A 335 7.98 -26.89 -31.57
N ALA A 336 7.13 -25.86 -31.65
CA ALA A 336 5.71 -25.93 -31.29
C ALA A 336 4.81 -26.48 -32.40
N ARG A 337 5.16 -27.64 -33.00
CA ARG A 337 4.20 -28.45 -33.79
C ARG A 337 3.54 -29.51 -32.89
N PRO A 338 2.29 -29.36 -32.44
CA PRO A 338 1.55 -30.46 -31.85
C PRO A 338 0.80 -31.18 -32.97
N ALA A 339 1.45 -32.13 -33.62
CA ALA A 339 0.76 -33.26 -34.21
C ALA A 339 0.93 -34.43 -33.22
N ASP A 340 -0.18 -35.04 -32.80
CA ASP A 340 -0.30 -36.37 -32.16
C ASP A 340 -0.74 -36.48 -30.69
N MET A 341 -1.06 -35.41 -29.95
CA MET A 341 -1.39 -35.55 -28.51
C MET A 341 -2.82 -35.18 -28.06
N VAL A 342 -3.82 -35.19 -28.97
CA VAL A 342 -5.22 -34.84 -28.63
C VAL A 342 -6.18 -36.05 -28.55
N VAL A 343 -5.72 -37.29 -28.81
CA VAL A 343 -6.63 -38.46 -28.83
C VAL A 343 -6.61 -39.31 -27.55
N ALA A 344 -5.67 -39.11 -26.62
CA ALA A 344 -5.46 -40.07 -25.52
C ALA A 344 -6.05 -39.71 -24.14
N LEU A 345 -6.74 -38.57 -23.98
CA LEU A 345 -7.15 -38.07 -22.65
C LEU A 345 -8.67 -37.90 -22.44
N VAL A 346 -9.50 -38.66 -23.16
CA VAL A 346 -10.97 -38.68 -22.98
C VAL A 346 -11.49 -40.06 -22.49
N GLU A 347 -10.65 -41.09 -22.38
CA GLU A 347 -11.11 -42.45 -22.02
C GLU A 347 -10.78 -42.91 -20.58
N ARG A 348 -10.49 -42.01 -19.63
CA ARG A 348 -10.08 -42.43 -18.26
C ARG A 348 -10.76 -41.74 -17.08
N THR A 349 -11.98 -41.24 -17.25
CA THR A 349 -12.83 -40.82 -16.12
C THR A 349 -14.24 -41.39 -16.28
N ALA A 350 -14.33 -42.70 -16.15
CA ALA A 350 -15.58 -43.41 -15.90
C ALA A 350 -15.25 -44.63 -15.05
N ASP A 351 -14.91 -44.40 -13.77
CA ASP A 351 -15.12 -45.40 -12.72
C ASP A 351 -14.87 -44.80 -11.33
N GLN A 352 -15.68 -45.25 -10.37
CA GLN A 352 -15.67 -44.99 -8.92
C GLN A 352 -16.54 -43.84 -8.39
N ALA A 353 -17.85 -44.03 -8.56
CA ALA A 353 -18.83 -43.69 -7.54
C ALA A 353 -19.39 -45.00 -6.97
N THR A 354 -19.12 -45.32 -5.69
CA THR A 354 -20.05 -45.91 -4.69
C THR A 354 -19.30 -46.40 -3.44
N ALA A 355 -19.95 -46.23 -2.28
CA ALA A 355 -19.66 -46.75 -0.94
C ALA A 355 -18.45 -46.11 -0.21
N ASP A 356 -18.53 -45.58 1.01
CA ASP A 356 -19.34 -45.99 2.15
C ASP A 356 -19.85 -44.81 3.01
N ALA A 357 -21.14 -44.89 3.40
CA ALA A 357 -21.71 -44.21 4.56
C ALA A 357 -21.60 -45.13 5.79
N VAL A 358 -21.69 -44.55 6.99
CA VAL A 358 -21.77 -45.20 8.33
C VAL A 358 -20.43 -45.40 9.06
N SER A 359 -20.05 -44.42 9.90
CA SER A 359 -19.58 -44.65 11.28
C SER A 359 -19.28 -43.34 12.03
N SER A 360 -20.21 -42.83 12.84
CA SER A 360 -19.93 -42.25 14.17
C SER A 360 -21.22 -41.72 14.83
N TRP A 361 -21.99 -42.62 15.43
CA TRP A 361 -22.94 -42.28 16.49
C TRP A 361 -22.24 -42.44 17.84
N SER A 362 -22.02 -41.35 18.60
CA SER A 362 -22.07 -41.28 20.09
C SER A 362 -21.58 -39.94 20.69
N VAL A 363 -21.94 -38.80 20.11
CA VAL A 363 -21.77 -37.46 20.75
C VAL A 363 -23.13 -36.80 20.97
N ASP A 364 -24.11 -37.09 20.10
CA ASP A 364 -25.48 -36.57 20.18
C ASP A 364 -26.26 -37.01 21.44
N ARG A 365 -25.94 -38.18 22.01
CA ARG A 365 -26.59 -38.68 23.24
C ARG A 365 -26.13 -37.96 24.52
N LEU A 366 -24.97 -37.31 24.49
CA LEU A 366 -24.39 -36.60 25.64
C LEU A 366 -24.79 -35.12 25.63
N LEU A 367 -24.95 -34.54 24.44
CA LEU A 367 -25.55 -33.20 24.24
C LEU A 367 -27.06 -33.19 24.54
N ALA A 368 -27.78 -34.25 24.18
CA ALA A 368 -29.22 -34.38 24.48
C ALA A 368 -29.58 -34.43 25.98
N TRP A 369 -28.60 -34.64 26.87
CA TRP A 369 -28.81 -34.68 28.32
C TRP A 369 -28.49 -33.34 29.02
N ILE A 370 -27.66 -32.50 28.39
CA ILE A 370 -27.21 -31.21 28.93
C ILE A 370 -28.10 -30.06 28.42
N GLU A 371 -28.73 -30.20 27.25
CA GLU A 371 -29.38 -29.08 26.53
C GLU A 371 -30.88 -29.27 26.21
N GLY A 372 -31.67 -29.86 27.11
CA GLY A 372 -33.14 -29.81 26.94
C GLY A 372 -33.73 -28.45 27.39
N PRO A 373 -34.79 -27.89 26.75
CA PRO A 373 -35.27 -28.03 25.37
C PRO A 373 -35.68 -26.67 24.75
N LEU A 374 -35.10 -26.21 23.62
CA LEU A 374 -35.72 -25.19 22.75
C LEU A 374 -35.40 -25.43 21.26
N ALA A 375 -35.61 -26.65 20.79
CA ALA A 375 -35.77 -26.93 19.37
C ALA A 375 -36.91 -27.94 19.22
N GLN A 376 -38.15 -27.44 19.18
CA GLN A 376 -39.25 -28.21 18.64
C GLN A 376 -39.44 -27.84 17.16
N PRO A 377 -39.59 -28.81 16.25
CA PRO A 377 -39.99 -28.56 14.88
C PRO A 377 -41.39 -27.91 14.83
N ALA A 378 -41.64 -27.09 13.81
CA ALA A 378 -42.74 -26.14 13.62
C ALA A 378 -44.19 -26.69 13.60
N ASN A 379 -44.53 -27.76 14.33
CA ASN A 379 -45.89 -28.27 14.45
C ASN A 379 -46.27 -28.47 15.92
N ARG A 380 -46.38 -27.34 16.63
CA ARG A 380 -47.32 -27.03 17.73
C ARG A 380 -46.72 -25.88 18.54
N ALA A 381 -46.94 -24.65 18.09
CA ALA A 381 -46.88 -23.50 18.98
C ALA A 381 -48.07 -23.62 19.97
N VAL A 382 -47.88 -24.41 21.03
CA VAL A 382 -48.83 -24.50 22.12
C VAL A 382 -48.75 -23.17 22.87
N ALA A 383 -49.85 -22.42 22.88
CA ALA A 383 -49.97 -21.21 23.68
C ALA A 383 -49.52 -21.50 25.12
N LEU A 384 -48.74 -20.59 25.71
CA LEU A 384 -48.26 -20.77 27.07
C LEU A 384 -49.47 -20.93 27.99
N ASP A 385 -49.49 -21.98 28.83
CA ASP A 385 -50.56 -22.16 29.81
C ASP A 385 -50.39 -21.11 30.93
N ARG A 386 -51.01 -19.94 30.71
CA ARG A 386 -50.95 -18.77 31.60
C ARG A 386 -51.33 -19.11 33.04
N ARG A 387 -52.29 -20.05 33.22
CA ARG A 387 -52.72 -20.53 34.53
C ARG A 387 -51.61 -21.30 35.23
N ARG A 388 -50.89 -22.15 34.50
CA ARG A 388 -49.81 -22.96 35.05
C ARG A 388 -48.59 -22.12 35.43
N VAL A 389 -48.27 -21.07 34.67
CA VAL A 389 -47.19 -20.11 34.98
C VAL A 389 -47.55 -19.21 36.15
N ALA A 390 -48.77 -18.67 36.20
CA ALA A 390 -49.25 -17.88 37.34
C ALA A 390 -49.27 -18.73 38.64
N GLN A 391 -49.67 -20.00 38.56
CA GLN A 391 -49.59 -20.93 39.70
C GLN A 391 -48.15 -21.22 40.14
N ALA A 392 -47.21 -21.38 39.20
CA ALA A 392 -45.79 -21.58 39.51
C ALA A 392 -45.16 -20.34 40.17
N ALA A 393 -45.45 -19.14 39.66
CA ALA A 393 -45.00 -17.87 40.22
C ALA A 393 -45.54 -17.63 41.64
N ARG A 394 -46.81 -18.00 41.89
CA ARG A 394 -47.41 -17.98 43.23
C ARG A 394 -46.73 -18.97 44.18
N ARG A 395 -46.46 -20.20 43.73
CA ARG A 395 -45.72 -21.21 44.52
C ARG A 395 -44.31 -20.77 44.88
N SER A 396 -43.63 -20.02 44.01
CA SER A 396 -42.30 -19.46 44.30
C SER A 396 -42.33 -18.21 45.20
N ARG A 397 -43.43 -17.44 45.23
CA ARG A 397 -43.64 -16.33 46.19
C ARG A 397 -44.08 -16.85 47.57
N ALA A 398 -44.69 -18.02 47.64
CA ALA A 398 -44.98 -18.73 48.88
C ALA A 398 -43.73 -19.41 49.45
N VAL A 399 -42.70 -18.63 49.81
CA VAL A 399 -41.63 -19.09 50.70
C VAL A 399 -42.16 -18.98 52.13
N PRO A 400 -42.24 -20.08 52.90
CA PRO A 400 -42.66 -20.01 54.30
C PRO A 400 -41.56 -19.36 55.13
N ALA A 401 -41.87 -18.23 55.76
CA ALA A 401 -41.14 -17.77 56.93
C ALA A 401 -41.53 -18.67 58.12
N GLY A 402 -40.59 -19.49 58.61
CA GLY A 402 -40.66 -20.14 59.92
C GLY A 402 -41.02 -21.63 59.94
N PRO A 403 -40.59 -22.38 60.97
CA PRO A 403 -40.56 -23.84 60.94
C PRO A 403 -41.89 -24.51 61.35
N ALA A 404 -42.21 -25.57 60.60
CA ALA A 404 -43.00 -26.75 60.95
C ALA A 404 -44.34 -26.59 61.69
N GLN A 405 -45.44 -26.75 60.95
CA GLN A 405 -46.68 -27.38 61.45
C GLN A 405 -47.26 -28.35 60.38
N PRO A 406 -47.88 -29.49 60.79
CA PRO A 406 -48.32 -30.55 59.89
C PRO A 406 -49.68 -30.25 59.22
N PRO A 407 -50.07 -30.99 58.18
CA PRO A 407 -50.99 -30.50 57.16
C PRO A 407 -52.45 -30.61 57.59
N SER A 408 -53.17 -29.48 57.57
CA SER A 408 -54.63 -29.48 57.61
C SER A 408 -55.20 -29.32 56.21
N GLN A 409 -56.07 -30.26 55.86
CA GLN A 409 -56.81 -30.35 54.61
C GLN A 409 -57.83 -29.21 54.49
N ALA A 410 -57.76 -28.47 53.38
CA ALA A 410 -58.86 -27.93 52.57
C ALA A 410 -58.26 -26.91 51.59
N ALA A 411 -57.88 -27.37 50.40
CA ALA A 411 -57.58 -26.45 49.30
C ALA A 411 -58.91 -25.93 48.75
N GLU A 412 -59.46 -24.89 49.37
CA GLU A 412 -60.38 -23.99 48.69
C GLU A 412 -59.63 -23.34 47.52
N GLU A 413 -60.13 -23.52 46.30
CA GLU A 413 -59.70 -22.78 45.12
C GLU A 413 -59.99 -21.30 45.36
N ALA A 414 -58.99 -20.56 45.84
CA ALA A 414 -59.06 -19.11 45.93
C ALA A 414 -59.30 -18.51 44.53
N PRO A 415 -60.17 -17.49 44.40
CA PRO A 415 -60.55 -16.91 43.11
C PRO A 415 -59.32 -16.43 42.32
N GLU A 416 -59.35 -16.64 41.00
CA GLU A 416 -58.33 -16.18 40.06
C GLU A 416 -58.15 -14.66 40.21
N ASP A 417 -56.94 -14.20 40.47
CA ASP A 417 -56.65 -12.77 40.62
C ASP A 417 -56.32 -12.22 39.22
N PRO A 418 -57.20 -11.39 38.62
CA PRO A 418 -57.02 -10.90 37.25
C PRO A 418 -55.73 -10.08 37.08
N GLU A 419 -55.20 -9.50 38.16
CA GLU A 419 -53.96 -8.72 38.15
C GLU A 419 -52.73 -9.58 37.82
N THR A 420 -52.67 -10.85 38.27
CA THR A 420 -51.50 -11.71 38.00
C THR A 420 -51.44 -12.18 36.53
N LEU A 421 -52.58 -12.28 35.83
CA LEU A 421 -52.62 -12.69 34.42
C LEU A 421 -52.25 -11.53 33.49
N ALA A 422 -52.70 -10.32 33.80
CA ALA A 422 -52.34 -9.11 33.06
C ALA A 422 -50.82 -8.81 33.14
N GLU A 423 -50.19 -9.06 34.30
CA GLU A 423 -48.73 -8.97 34.45
C GLU A 423 -47.99 -9.96 33.55
N VAL A 424 -48.48 -11.20 33.44
CA VAL A 424 -47.89 -12.24 32.57
C VAL A 424 -48.00 -11.85 31.10
N ASP A 425 -49.16 -11.35 30.67
CA ASP A 425 -49.35 -10.89 29.28
C ASP A 425 -48.47 -9.68 28.96
N HIS A 426 -48.32 -8.74 29.89
CA HIS A 426 -47.41 -7.60 29.71
C HIS A 426 -45.95 -8.04 29.59
N LEU A 427 -45.50 -9.01 30.41
CA LEU A 427 -44.15 -9.58 30.33
C LEU A 427 -43.91 -10.32 29.00
N ILE A 428 -44.90 -11.08 28.52
CA ILE A 428 -44.82 -11.77 27.22
C ILE A 428 -44.70 -10.75 26.09
N GLN A 429 -45.54 -9.71 26.08
CA GLN A 429 -45.51 -8.66 25.06
C GLN A 429 -44.19 -7.88 25.07
N ASN A 430 -43.68 -7.52 26.25
CA ASN A 430 -42.38 -6.86 26.38
C ASN A 430 -41.23 -7.75 25.90
N GLY A 431 -41.27 -9.05 26.20
CA GLY A 431 -40.28 -10.03 25.73
C GLY A 431 -40.30 -10.20 24.22
N LEU A 432 -41.49 -10.27 23.61
CA LEU A 432 -41.66 -10.35 22.15
C LEU A 432 -41.16 -9.07 21.46
N ALA A 433 -41.50 -7.88 21.99
CA ALA A 433 -41.05 -6.60 21.46
C ALA A 433 -39.51 -6.47 21.53
N ALA A 434 -38.92 -6.79 22.68
CA ALA A 434 -37.46 -6.71 22.87
C ALA A 434 -36.70 -7.68 21.95
N THR A 435 -37.23 -8.90 21.76
CA THR A 435 -36.62 -9.88 20.85
C THR A 435 -36.76 -9.44 19.39
N ALA A 436 -37.90 -8.85 19.02
CA ALA A 436 -38.12 -8.29 17.68
C ALA A 436 -37.17 -7.11 17.39
N GLU A 437 -36.95 -6.23 18.38
CA GLU A 437 -36.02 -5.11 18.26
C GLU A 437 -34.57 -5.59 18.11
N PHE A 438 -34.17 -6.60 18.87
CA PHE A 438 -32.85 -7.23 18.73
C PHE A 438 -32.65 -7.84 17.32
N PHE A 439 -33.59 -8.66 16.84
CA PHE A 439 -33.51 -9.24 15.50
C PHE A 439 -33.61 -8.20 14.38
N LEU A 440 -34.35 -7.11 14.59
CA LEU A 440 -34.39 -5.99 13.65
C LEU A 440 -33.02 -5.31 13.52
N GLY A 441 -32.33 -5.09 14.64
CA GLY A 441 -30.96 -4.56 14.67
C GLY A 441 -29.99 -5.48 13.93
N ASP A 442 -29.98 -6.76 14.31
CA ASP A 442 -29.04 -7.73 13.73
C ASP A 442 -29.30 -8.00 12.24
N CYS A 443 -30.57 -8.03 11.80
CA CYS A 443 -30.92 -8.11 10.39
C CYS A 443 -30.34 -6.94 9.59
N ARG A 444 -30.41 -5.71 10.12
CA ARG A 444 -29.89 -4.52 9.42
C ARG A 444 -28.37 -4.56 9.31
N ASP A 445 -27.70 -4.93 10.39
CA ASP A 445 -26.24 -5.01 10.43
C ASP A 445 -25.71 -6.10 9.50
N LEU A 446 -26.29 -7.30 9.55
CA LEU A 446 -25.89 -8.42 8.69
C LEU A 446 -26.24 -8.21 7.22
N VAL A 447 -27.40 -7.62 6.89
CA VAL A 447 -27.73 -7.26 5.50
C VAL A 447 -26.73 -6.23 4.97
N THR A 448 -26.33 -5.24 5.78
CA THR A 448 -25.34 -4.24 5.41
C THR A 448 -23.97 -4.89 5.20
N ALA A 449 -23.55 -5.77 6.09
CA ALA A 449 -22.31 -6.53 5.97
C ALA A 449 -22.31 -7.43 4.72
N ALA A 450 -23.41 -8.13 4.45
CA ALA A 450 -23.57 -9.01 3.30
C ALA A 450 -23.48 -8.26 1.96
N LYS A 451 -24.07 -7.06 1.88
CA LYS A 451 -23.95 -6.18 0.69
C LYS A 451 -22.51 -5.73 0.45
N ARG A 452 -21.77 -5.38 1.51
CA ARG A 452 -20.35 -5.01 1.40
C ARG A 452 -19.49 -6.17 0.90
N LEU A 453 -19.80 -7.38 1.33
CA LEU A 453 -19.14 -8.62 0.93
C LEU A 453 -19.67 -9.20 -0.39
N GLN A 454 -20.58 -8.49 -1.08
CA GLN A 454 -21.18 -8.90 -2.36
C GLN A 454 -21.83 -10.30 -2.32
N ILE A 455 -22.41 -10.68 -1.18
CA ILE A 455 -23.11 -11.96 -1.05
C ILE A 455 -24.34 -11.96 -1.98
N PRO A 456 -24.63 -13.06 -2.71
CA PRO A 456 -25.76 -13.13 -3.62
C PRO A 456 -27.09 -12.73 -2.99
N ASP A 457 -27.90 -11.94 -3.71
CA ASP A 457 -29.18 -11.42 -3.22
C ASP A 457 -30.16 -12.50 -2.76
N LYS A 458 -30.08 -13.71 -3.32
CA LYS A 458 -30.88 -14.87 -2.90
C LYS A 458 -30.72 -15.21 -1.41
N THR A 459 -29.53 -14.94 -0.85
CA THR A 459 -29.20 -15.21 0.56
C THR A 459 -29.55 -14.03 1.46
N VAL A 460 -29.54 -12.80 0.93
CA VAL A 460 -29.81 -11.56 1.68
C VAL A 460 -31.32 -11.25 1.76
N ARG A 461 -32.07 -11.61 0.71
CA ARG A 461 -33.50 -11.30 0.56
C ARG A 461 -34.40 -11.83 1.69
N PRO A 462 -34.19 -13.04 2.26
CA PRO A 462 -35.01 -13.53 3.37
C PRO A 462 -34.98 -12.61 4.60
N CYS A 463 -33.79 -12.14 5.04
CA CYS A 463 -33.68 -11.20 6.16
C CYS A 463 -34.28 -9.83 5.82
N GLN A 464 -34.09 -9.34 4.58
CA GLN A 464 -34.68 -8.08 4.14
C GLN A 464 -36.21 -8.10 4.16
N ALA A 465 -36.82 -9.22 3.77
CA ALA A 465 -38.27 -9.38 3.74
C ALA A 465 -38.90 -9.31 5.14
N LEU A 466 -38.16 -9.68 6.19
CA LEU A 466 -38.64 -9.70 7.57
C LEU A 466 -38.51 -8.35 8.30
N LEU A 467 -37.76 -7.38 7.76
CA LEU A 467 -37.49 -6.09 8.42
C LEU A 467 -38.75 -5.28 8.73
N ALA A 468 -39.75 -5.29 7.84
CA ALA A 468 -40.99 -4.56 8.04
C ALA A 468 -41.84 -5.19 9.16
N ASP A 469 -41.96 -6.52 9.13
CA ASP A 469 -42.74 -7.30 10.09
C ASP A 469 -42.11 -7.24 11.50
N LEU A 470 -40.77 -7.33 11.60
CA LEU A 470 -40.05 -7.20 12.87
C LEU A 470 -40.17 -5.78 13.45
N LYS A 471 -40.16 -4.75 12.59
CA LYS A 471 -40.40 -3.37 13.02
C LYS A 471 -41.81 -3.18 13.55
N ALA A 472 -42.81 -3.78 12.90
CA ALA A 472 -44.20 -3.73 13.34
C ALA A 472 -44.34 -4.41 14.72
N LEU A 473 -43.79 -5.62 14.90
CA LEU A 473 -43.83 -6.36 16.16
C LEU A 473 -43.09 -5.64 17.31
N ALA A 474 -41.98 -4.96 17.02
CA ALA A 474 -41.23 -4.17 18.02
C ALA A 474 -41.97 -2.90 18.45
N THR A 475 -42.79 -2.32 17.56
CA THR A 475 -43.50 -1.05 17.84
C THR A 475 -44.86 -1.29 18.51
N ASP A 476 -45.57 -2.34 18.09
CA ASP A 476 -46.84 -2.74 18.67
C ASP A 476 -46.88 -4.28 18.84
N PRO A 477 -46.45 -4.80 20.00
CA PRO A 477 -46.45 -6.23 20.28
C PRO A 477 -47.85 -6.82 20.48
N THR A 478 -48.90 -5.98 20.51
CA THR A 478 -50.27 -6.41 20.77
C THR A 478 -51.07 -6.69 19.50
N THR A 479 -50.64 -6.19 18.34
CA THR A 479 -51.34 -6.37 17.06
C THR A 479 -51.33 -7.83 16.55
N PRO A 480 -50.19 -8.56 16.57
CA PRO A 480 -50.17 -9.96 16.17
C PRO A 480 -50.52 -10.89 17.34
N SER A 481 -51.17 -12.03 17.05
CA SER A 481 -51.33 -13.10 18.05
C SER A 481 -49.97 -13.60 18.54
N GLU A 482 -49.85 -14.00 19.82
CA GLU A 482 -48.60 -14.53 20.40
C GLU A 482 -47.97 -15.62 19.54
N THR A 483 -48.79 -16.52 19.00
CA THR A 483 -48.37 -17.59 18.08
C THR A 483 -47.74 -17.03 16.81
N ALA A 484 -48.39 -16.05 16.17
CA ALA A 484 -47.88 -15.42 14.95
C ALA A 484 -46.60 -14.61 15.22
N ALA A 485 -46.48 -13.96 16.39
CA ALA A 485 -45.28 -13.27 16.81
C ALA A 485 -44.11 -14.24 17.00
N ARG A 486 -44.34 -15.39 17.65
CA ARG A 486 -43.33 -16.44 17.82
C ARG A 486 -42.90 -17.06 16.49
N ASP A 487 -43.83 -17.31 15.58
CA ASP A 487 -43.53 -17.83 14.23
C ASP A 487 -42.72 -16.82 13.40
N LEU A 488 -42.97 -15.51 13.56
CA LEU A 488 -42.18 -14.47 12.94
C LEU A 488 -40.75 -14.44 13.50
N LEU A 489 -40.59 -14.49 14.82
CA LEU A 489 -39.28 -14.51 15.47
C LEU A 489 -38.47 -15.77 15.10
N ALA A 490 -39.11 -16.94 15.03
CA ALA A 490 -38.45 -18.17 14.61
C ALA A 490 -37.99 -18.12 13.14
N ARG A 491 -38.79 -17.52 12.24
CA ARG A 491 -38.37 -17.27 10.85
C ARG A 491 -37.21 -16.29 10.76
N ALA A 492 -37.20 -15.26 11.62
CA ALA A 492 -36.12 -14.29 11.69
C ALA A 492 -34.81 -14.91 12.17
N GLU A 493 -34.85 -15.72 13.23
CA GLU A 493 -33.69 -16.44 13.75
C GLU A 493 -33.08 -17.38 12.68
N SER A 494 -33.90 -18.19 12.02
CA SER A 494 -33.44 -19.09 10.96
C SER A 494 -32.81 -18.34 9.77
N ALA A 495 -33.41 -17.21 9.36
CA ALA A 495 -32.86 -16.38 8.29
C ALA A 495 -31.55 -15.71 8.71
N LEU A 496 -31.47 -15.21 9.95
CA LEU A 496 -30.27 -14.63 10.54
C LEU A 496 -29.13 -15.65 10.60
N ASP A 497 -29.37 -16.87 11.07
CA ASP A 497 -28.35 -17.91 11.16
C ASP A 497 -27.80 -18.30 9.78
N ALA A 498 -28.66 -18.46 8.78
CA ALA A 498 -28.23 -18.70 7.41
C ALA A 498 -27.35 -17.55 6.85
N LEU A 499 -27.72 -16.31 7.15
CA LEU A 499 -26.95 -15.13 6.74
C LEU A 499 -25.63 -15.00 7.51
N ARG A 500 -25.61 -15.30 8.82
CA ARG A 500 -24.39 -15.32 9.66
C ARG A 500 -23.38 -16.33 9.14
N VAL A 501 -23.82 -17.55 8.81
CA VAL A 501 -22.95 -18.58 8.21
C VAL A 501 -22.36 -18.08 6.90
N SER A 502 -23.18 -17.47 6.03
CA SER A 502 -22.73 -16.95 4.74
C SER A 502 -21.76 -15.78 4.87
N VAL A 503 -22.03 -14.84 5.78
CA VAL A 503 -21.14 -13.70 6.10
C VAL A 503 -19.84 -14.18 6.73
N GLY A 504 -19.90 -15.15 7.64
CA GLY A 504 -18.72 -15.77 8.26
C GLY A 504 -17.83 -16.46 7.22
N HIS A 505 -18.43 -17.20 6.29
CA HIS A 505 -17.72 -17.83 5.17
C HIS A 505 -17.07 -16.78 4.26
N ALA A 506 -17.82 -15.77 3.83
CA ALA A 506 -17.30 -14.70 2.96
C ALA A 506 -16.16 -13.90 3.60
N ARG A 507 -16.24 -13.59 4.90
CA ARG A 507 -15.14 -12.92 5.65
C ARG A 507 -13.90 -13.80 5.74
N THR A 508 -14.08 -15.10 5.97
CA THR A 508 -12.99 -16.06 6.06
C THR A 508 -12.29 -16.19 4.70
N LEU A 509 -13.06 -16.28 3.62
CA LEU A 509 -12.56 -16.32 2.24
C LEU A 509 -11.81 -15.03 1.88
N ASP A 510 -12.38 -13.84 2.14
CA ASP A 510 -11.71 -12.57 1.85
C ASP A 510 -10.40 -12.40 2.62
N SER A 511 -10.41 -12.73 3.92
CA SER A 511 -9.19 -12.72 4.75
C SER A 511 -8.15 -13.73 4.28
N ARG A 512 -8.59 -14.86 3.70
CA ARG A 512 -7.72 -15.90 3.15
C ARG A 512 -7.13 -15.49 1.80
N LEU A 513 -7.93 -14.89 0.91
CA LEU A 513 -7.47 -14.32 -0.35
C LEU A 513 -6.50 -13.16 -0.12
N GLN A 514 -6.73 -12.33 0.89
CA GLN A 514 -5.79 -11.26 1.26
C GLN A 514 -4.43 -11.84 1.69
N ARG A 515 -4.42 -12.85 2.56
CA ARG A 515 -3.18 -13.54 2.95
C ARG A 515 -2.50 -14.25 1.78
N PHE A 516 -3.28 -14.81 0.86
CA PHE A 516 -2.75 -15.37 -0.38
C PHE A 516 -2.10 -14.29 -1.26
N GLN A 517 -2.72 -13.12 -1.40
CA GLN A 517 -2.17 -11.98 -2.12
C GLN A 517 -0.84 -11.51 -1.48
N ASP A 518 -0.77 -11.43 -0.16
CA ASP A 518 0.47 -11.07 0.55
C ASP A 518 1.57 -12.12 0.32
N ALA A 519 1.22 -13.41 0.33
CA ALA A 519 2.13 -14.51 0.02
C ALA A 519 2.59 -14.47 -1.45
N LEU A 520 1.70 -14.14 -2.39
CA LEU A 520 2.00 -13.95 -3.81
C LEU A 520 2.99 -12.80 -4.00
N LEU A 521 2.73 -11.63 -3.40
CA LEU A 521 3.64 -10.48 -3.47
C LEU A 521 5.01 -10.82 -2.88
N THR A 522 5.04 -11.58 -1.79
CA THR A 522 6.29 -12.09 -1.20
C THR A 522 7.03 -13.02 -2.17
N ALA A 523 6.31 -13.94 -2.83
CA ALA A 523 6.89 -14.85 -3.81
C ALA A 523 7.41 -14.11 -5.05
N LEU A 524 6.70 -13.08 -5.52
CA LEU A 524 7.12 -12.21 -6.63
C LEU A 524 8.40 -11.43 -6.29
N LYS A 525 8.54 -10.94 -5.05
CA LYS A 525 9.77 -10.27 -4.59
C LYS A 525 10.98 -11.20 -4.54
N ARG A 526 10.78 -12.47 -4.19
CA ARG A 526 11.86 -13.47 -4.05
C ARG A 526 12.34 -14.05 -5.38
N ASN A 527 11.48 -14.06 -6.38
CA ASN A 527 11.77 -14.70 -7.66
C ASN A 527 12.03 -13.63 -8.73
N PRO A 528 13.21 -13.60 -9.37
CA PRO A 528 13.46 -12.63 -10.42
C PRO A 528 12.53 -12.88 -11.59
N ILE A 529 11.93 -11.79 -12.08
CA ILE A 529 11.10 -11.73 -13.28
C ILE A 529 12.05 -11.71 -14.47
N VAL A 530 12.21 -12.84 -15.14
CA VAL A 530 13.15 -13.04 -16.26
C VAL A 530 12.36 -13.32 -17.53
N LEU A 531 12.61 -12.58 -18.60
CA LEU A 531 11.92 -12.75 -19.88
C LEU A 531 12.01 -14.19 -20.37
N GLY A 532 10.86 -14.77 -20.72
CA GLY A 532 10.75 -16.15 -21.21
C GLY A 532 10.83 -17.23 -20.13
N LYS A 533 11.00 -16.88 -18.85
CA LYS A 533 11.10 -17.83 -17.75
C LYS A 533 9.75 -18.48 -17.46
N ARG A 534 9.72 -19.81 -17.60
CA ARG A 534 8.51 -20.66 -17.45
C ARG A 534 8.43 -21.43 -16.13
N HIS A 535 9.39 -21.19 -15.25
CA HIS A 535 9.46 -21.86 -13.95
C HIS A 535 9.83 -20.83 -12.88
N GLY A 536 9.44 -21.06 -11.65
CA GLY A 536 9.78 -20.17 -10.55
C GLY A 536 9.66 -20.88 -9.23
N GLY A 537 9.26 -20.13 -8.20
CA GLY A 537 9.06 -20.64 -6.86
C GLY A 537 7.62 -21.05 -6.58
N GLU A 538 7.41 -21.47 -5.35
CA GLU A 538 6.10 -21.75 -4.81
C GLU A 538 5.55 -20.52 -4.08
N ILE A 539 4.24 -20.27 -4.21
CA ILE A 539 3.52 -19.38 -3.32
C ILE A 539 3.28 -20.19 -2.04
N ALA A 540 3.98 -19.83 -0.96
CA ALA A 540 3.95 -20.54 0.32
C ALA A 540 2.62 -20.36 1.09
N PHE A 541 1.50 -20.57 0.39
CA PHE A 541 0.15 -20.48 0.90
C PHE A 541 -0.74 -21.48 0.13
N PRO A 542 -1.03 -22.65 0.72
CA PRO A 542 -1.83 -23.66 0.05
C PRO A 542 -3.31 -23.28 -0.02
N LEU A 543 -3.92 -23.54 -1.17
CA LEU A 543 -5.34 -23.28 -1.44
C LEU A 543 -6.11 -24.57 -1.72
N GLN A 544 -7.44 -24.49 -1.63
CA GLN A 544 -8.36 -25.53 -2.04
C GLN A 544 -8.82 -25.32 -3.48
N PRO A 545 -9.18 -26.38 -4.23
CA PRO A 545 -9.65 -26.26 -5.61
C PRO A 545 -10.81 -25.29 -5.84
N VAL A 546 -11.73 -25.20 -4.87
CA VAL A 546 -12.89 -24.30 -4.94
C VAL A 546 -12.51 -22.81 -4.96
N GLU A 547 -11.32 -22.46 -4.44
CA GLU A 547 -10.86 -21.07 -4.30
C GLU A 547 -10.20 -20.54 -5.59
N TRP A 548 -9.96 -21.39 -6.60
CA TRP A 548 -9.31 -20.98 -7.86
C TRP A 548 -10.11 -19.90 -8.60
N GLY A 549 -11.44 -20.03 -8.65
CA GLY A 549 -12.30 -19.05 -9.32
C GLY A 549 -12.18 -17.65 -8.74
N ASP A 550 -12.11 -17.55 -7.41
CA ASP A 550 -11.96 -16.26 -6.72
C ASP A 550 -10.57 -15.65 -6.97
N VAL A 551 -9.52 -16.49 -7.02
CA VAL A 551 -8.17 -16.06 -7.37
C VAL A 551 -8.10 -15.53 -8.80
N VAL A 552 -8.71 -16.23 -9.76
CA VAL A 552 -8.80 -15.76 -11.15
C VAL A 552 -9.52 -14.42 -11.21
N GLN A 553 -10.69 -14.29 -10.59
CA GLN A 553 -11.48 -13.06 -10.62
C GLN A 553 -10.71 -11.86 -10.03
N ARG A 554 -9.94 -12.08 -8.96
CA ARG A 554 -9.26 -11.00 -8.25
C ARG A 554 -7.90 -10.66 -8.83
N LEU A 555 -7.18 -11.63 -9.40
CA LEU A 555 -5.75 -11.47 -9.76
C LEU A 555 -5.45 -11.64 -11.25
N HIS A 556 -6.30 -12.28 -12.04
CA HIS A 556 -6.06 -12.42 -13.48
C HIS A 556 -6.14 -11.05 -14.19
N GLY A 557 -5.17 -10.78 -15.08
CA GLY A 557 -5.12 -9.53 -15.84
C GLY A 557 -4.85 -8.30 -14.98
N LYS A 558 -4.28 -8.47 -13.77
CA LYS A 558 -3.91 -7.35 -12.90
C LYS A 558 -2.48 -6.91 -13.16
N ARG A 559 -2.30 -5.62 -13.39
CA ARG A 559 -1.01 -4.98 -13.63
C ARG A 559 -0.10 -5.14 -12.41
N LEU A 560 1.13 -5.58 -12.64
CA LEU A 560 2.17 -5.60 -11.63
C LEU A 560 2.86 -4.23 -11.58
N ALA A 561 2.28 -3.28 -10.86
CA ALA A 561 2.89 -1.99 -10.58
C ALA A 561 3.75 -2.07 -9.31
N PRO A 562 4.93 -1.41 -9.24
CA PRO A 562 5.60 -0.62 -10.27
C PRO A 562 6.72 -1.40 -10.98
N SER A 563 6.46 -2.61 -11.47
CA SER A 563 7.51 -3.37 -12.17
C SER A 563 7.83 -2.70 -13.51
N HIS A 564 8.95 -1.98 -13.54
CA HIS A 564 9.47 -1.27 -14.72
C HIS A 564 10.71 -1.93 -15.32
N THR A 565 11.19 -3.02 -14.72
CA THR A 565 12.37 -3.74 -15.18
C THR A 565 12.09 -5.23 -15.22
N LEU A 566 12.70 -5.91 -16.19
CA LEU A 566 12.72 -7.37 -16.33
C LEU A 566 14.17 -7.82 -16.51
N TRP A 567 14.48 -9.06 -16.19
CA TRP A 567 15.81 -9.64 -16.41
C TRP A 567 15.84 -10.39 -17.74
N GLN A 568 16.96 -10.37 -18.43
CA GLN A 568 17.28 -11.20 -19.59
C GLN A 568 18.41 -12.15 -19.19
N ASP A 569 18.23 -13.44 -19.47
CA ASP A 569 19.21 -14.50 -19.17
C ASP A 569 19.70 -14.54 -17.70
N SER A 570 18.92 -14.00 -16.76
CA SER A 570 19.25 -13.83 -15.33
C SER A 570 20.45 -12.93 -15.03
N THR A 571 21.10 -12.34 -16.03
CA THR A 571 22.27 -11.47 -15.84
C THR A 571 21.95 -10.03 -16.14
N THR A 572 21.22 -9.74 -17.20
CA THR A 572 21.06 -8.36 -17.70
C THR A 572 19.70 -7.80 -17.32
N ARG A 573 19.68 -6.61 -16.69
CA ARG A 573 18.43 -5.92 -16.33
C ARG A 573 17.99 -5.01 -17.47
N LEU A 574 16.80 -5.25 -18.03
CA LEU A 574 16.18 -4.44 -19.06
C LEU A 574 15.07 -3.56 -18.47
N SER A 575 15.04 -2.30 -18.86
CA SER A 575 13.90 -1.41 -18.61
C SER A 575 12.77 -1.69 -19.59
N LEU A 576 11.54 -1.80 -19.09
CA LEU A 576 10.34 -1.90 -19.92
C LEU A 576 10.17 -0.64 -20.76
N ARG A 577 9.89 -0.82 -22.05
CA ARG A 577 9.57 0.27 -22.97
C ARG A 577 8.22 0.92 -22.60
N GLU A 578 7.95 2.12 -23.10
CA GLU A 578 6.68 2.83 -22.84
C GLU A 578 5.44 2.07 -23.36
N ASP A 579 5.64 1.22 -24.37
CA ASP A 579 4.64 0.32 -24.93
C ASP A 579 4.61 -1.06 -24.25
N GLN A 580 5.30 -1.26 -23.12
CA GLN A 580 5.39 -2.53 -22.41
C GLN A 580 4.93 -2.43 -20.95
N ALA A 581 4.33 -3.51 -20.45
CA ALA A 581 3.88 -3.63 -19.07
C ALA A 581 3.95 -5.10 -18.61
N LEU A 582 3.86 -5.33 -17.30
CA LEU A 582 3.76 -6.67 -16.72
C LEU A 582 2.41 -6.83 -16.03
N ALA A 583 1.80 -8.00 -16.16
CA ALA A 583 0.55 -8.33 -15.48
C ALA A 583 0.50 -9.80 -15.07
N LEU A 584 -0.32 -10.07 -14.06
CA LEU A 584 -0.59 -11.42 -13.57
C LEU A 584 -1.51 -12.17 -14.53
N TYR A 585 -1.22 -13.45 -14.72
CA TYR A 585 -2.01 -14.39 -15.49
C TYR A 585 -2.21 -15.64 -14.65
N VAL A 586 -3.46 -16.00 -14.39
CA VAL A 586 -3.82 -17.20 -13.63
C VAL A 586 -4.20 -18.30 -14.61
N THR A 587 -3.50 -19.43 -14.58
CA THR A 587 -3.76 -20.63 -15.39
C THR A 587 -4.44 -21.70 -14.54
N ALA A 588 -5.07 -22.69 -15.18
CA ALA A 588 -5.45 -23.94 -14.52
C ALA A 588 -4.27 -24.93 -14.57
N SER A 589 -4.10 -25.77 -13.55
CA SER A 589 -3.03 -26.78 -13.52
C SER A 589 -3.27 -27.86 -14.59
N SER A 590 -2.55 -27.79 -15.70
CA SER A 590 -2.58 -28.87 -16.69
C SER A 590 -1.43 -29.86 -16.53
N GLU A 591 -0.28 -29.47 -15.93
CA GLU A 591 0.92 -30.34 -15.90
C GLU A 591 1.88 -30.13 -14.71
N SER A 592 1.63 -29.17 -13.82
CA SER A 592 2.62 -28.75 -12.80
C SER A 592 2.64 -29.59 -11.52
N LYS A 593 1.69 -30.53 -11.33
CA LYS A 593 1.42 -31.25 -10.06
C LYS A 593 0.99 -30.35 -8.89
N TYR A 594 0.85 -29.05 -9.14
CA TYR A 594 0.32 -28.06 -8.22
C TYR A 594 -1.18 -27.85 -8.48
N LEU A 595 -1.85 -27.08 -7.62
CA LEU A 595 -3.28 -26.83 -7.77
C LEU A 595 -3.57 -25.97 -9.00
N PHE A 596 -2.79 -24.91 -9.17
CA PHE A 596 -2.78 -24.02 -10.33
C PHE A 596 -1.52 -23.14 -10.31
N ASP A 597 -1.28 -22.41 -11.39
CA ASP A 597 -0.12 -21.52 -11.50
C ASP A 597 -0.54 -20.05 -11.70
N VAL A 598 0.21 -19.15 -11.07
CA VAL A 598 0.12 -17.70 -11.27
C VAL A 598 1.40 -17.25 -11.96
N SER A 599 1.29 -16.83 -13.21
CA SER A 599 2.40 -16.33 -14.00
C SER A 599 2.39 -14.80 -14.11
N VAL A 600 3.56 -14.23 -14.38
CA VAL A 600 3.72 -12.82 -14.78
C VAL A 600 3.97 -12.81 -16.27
N HIS A 601 3.16 -12.10 -17.04
CA HIS A 601 3.30 -12.02 -18.49
C HIS A 601 3.73 -10.63 -18.94
N LEU A 602 4.45 -10.58 -20.06
CA LEU A 602 4.72 -9.34 -20.79
C LEU A 602 3.48 -8.92 -21.59
N TRP A 603 3.08 -7.67 -21.42
CA TRP A 603 1.99 -7.03 -22.15
C TRP A 603 2.55 -5.95 -23.06
N ARG A 604 1.89 -5.75 -24.20
CA ARG A 604 2.25 -4.70 -25.14
C ARG A 604 1.08 -3.82 -25.50
N ARG A 605 1.38 -2.55 -25.72
CA ARG A 605 0.42 -1.56 -26.21
C ARG A 605 0.22 -1.76 -27.71
N ARG A 606 -1.02 -1.63 -28.15
CA ARG A 606 -1.37 -1.64 -29.58
C ARG A 606 -0.77 -0.42 -30.25
N ALA A 607 -0.35 -0.59 -31.51
CA ALA A 607 0.21 0.49 -32.31
C ALA A 607 -0.81 1.63 -32.47
N GLY A 608 -0.36 2.87 -32.25
CA GLY A 608 -1.20 4.08 -32.33
C GLY A 608 -1.95 4.45 -31.04
N CYS A 609 -1.96 3.59 -30.02
CA CYS A 609 -2.58 3.90 -28.73
C CYS A 609 -1.60 4.61 -27.79
N THR A 610 -2.07 5.58 -27.00
CA THR A 610 -1.26 6.38 -26.05
C THR A 610 -1.72 6.26 -24.59
N THR A 611 -2.73 5.42 -24.32
CA THR A 611 -3.32 5.22 -22.99
C THR A 611 -2.43 4.38 -22.07
N PRO A 612 -2.46 4.63 -20.74
CA PRO A 612 -1.69 3.87 -19.76
C PRO A 612 -2.15 2.39 -19.67
N PRO A 613 -1.31 1.49 -19.14
CA PRO A 613 -1.64 0.07 -19.03
C PRO A 613 -2.76 -0.24 -18.04
N ALA A 614 -3.07 0.68 -17.12
CA ALA A 614 -4.24 0.60 -16.24
C ALA A 614 -4.85 2.00 -16.07
N LEU A 615 -6.17 2.05 -15.89
CA LEU A 615 -6.92 3.30 -15.67
C LEU A 615 -6.82 3.81 -14.22
N SER A 616 -6.44 2.93 -13.29
CA SER A 616 -6.24 3.23 -11.87
C SER A 616 -4.75 3.13 -11.51
N THR A 617 -4.34 3.88 -10.50
CA THR A 617 -2.98 3.83 -9.91
C THR A 617 -2.88 2.84 -8.74
N GLU A 618 -3.94 2.11 -8.43
CA GLU A 618 -3.94 1.12 -7.34
C GLU A 618 -2.97 -0.05 -7.59
N PRO A 619 -2.39 -0.63 -6.54
CA PRO A 619 -1.66 -1.89 -6.62
C PRO A 619 -2.57 -2.97 -7.23
N LEU A 620 -2.07 -3.71 -8.23
CA LEU A 620 -2.85 -4.73 -8.95
C LEU A 620 -4.11 -4.19 -9.64
N ALA A 621 -4.06 -2.97 -10.19
CA ALA A 621 -5.12 -2.45 -11.04
C ALA A 621 -5.34 -3.32 -12.29
N ALA A 622 -6.57 -3.40 -12.78
CA ALA A 622 -6.89 -4.16 -14.00
C ALA A 622 -6.19 -3.57 -15.23
N MET A 623 -5.67 -4.44 -16.09
CA MET A 623 -5.10 -4.06 -17.38
C MET A 623 -6.16 -3.45 -18.30
N ASN A 624 -5.79 -2.40 -19.03
CA ASN A 624 -6.60 -1.81 -20.09
C ASN A 624 -6.54 -2.67 -21.35
N THR A 625 -7.37 -3.71 -21.41
CA THR A 625 -7.41 -4.66 -22.53
C THR A 625 -7.89 -4.08 -23.86
N ALA A 626 -8.42 -2.85 -23.88
CA ALA A 626 -8.80 -2.17 -25.11
C ALA A 626 -7.56 -1.76 -25.93
N ASP A 627 -6.56 -1.19 -25.25
CA ASP A 627 -5.36 -0.64 -25.89
C ASP A 627 -4.11 -1.50 -25.66
N TRP A 628 -4.19 -2.48 -24.77
CA TRP A 628 -3.10 -3.38 -24.43
C TRP A 628 -3.51 -4.83 -24.63
N PHE A 629 -2.53 -5.67 -24.97
CA PHE A 629 -2.73 -7.10 -25.14
C PHE A 629 -1.62 -7.88 -24.46
N ASP A 630 -1.97 -9.08 -24.00
CA ASP A 630 -1.01 -10.04 -23.47
C ASP A 630 -0.21 -10.63 -24.65
N THR A 631 1.13 -10.62 -24.54
CA THR A 631 1.99 -11.28 -25.54
C THR A 631 2.09 -12.79 -25.34
N TYR A 632 1.57 -13.29 -24.21
CA TYR A 632 1.72 -14.66 -23.71
C TYR A 632 3.18 -15.07 -23.51
N ILE A 633 4.10 -14.10 -23.41
CA ILE A 633 5.48 -14.35 -23.02
C ILE A 633 5.54 -14.37 -21.50
N PRO A 634 5.75 -15.54 -20.87
CA PRO A 634 5.88 -15.62 -19.42
C PRO A 634 7.23 -15.06 -19.00
N CYS A 635 7.24 -14.30 -17.92
CA CYS A 635 8.43 -13.74 -17.30
C CYS A 635 8.70 -14.37 -15.91
N LEU A 636 7.70 -15.05 -15.35
CA LEU A 636 7.80 -15.82 -14.11
C LEU A 636 6.57 -16.71 -14.02
N VAL A 637 6.73 -17.91 -13.48
CA VAL A 637 5.61 -18.81 -13.14
C VAL A 637 5.76 -19.18 -11.68
N LEU A 638 4.72 -18.94 -10.88
CA LEU A 638 4.66 -19.29 -9.47
C LEU A 638 3.60 -20.36 -9.25
N HIS A 639 3.97 -21.38 -8.47
CA HIS A 639 3.14 -22.56 -8.26
C HIS A 639 2.32 -22.44 -6.98
N VAL A 640 1.03 -22.80 -7.03
CA VAL A 640 0.15 -22.79 -5.85
C VAL A 640 -0.04 -24.21 -5.31
N PRO A 641 0.42 -24.52 -4.09
CA PRO A 641 0.25 -25.84 -3.49
C PRO A 641 -1.21 -26.13 -3.14
N GLN A 642 -1.60 -27.40 -3.25
CA GLN A 642 -2.91 -27.86 -2.80
C GLN A 642 -2.90 -28.05 -1.27
N ALA A 643 -3.89 -27.48 -0.59
CA ALA A 643 -4.13 -27.75 0.82
C ALA A 643 -4.47 -29.23 1.02
N ARG A 644 -3.73 -29.89 1.93
CA ARG A 644 -3.96 -31.29 2.31
C ARG A 644 -5.11 -31.41 3.29
#